data_AF-A0ABD3QZC3-F1
#
_entry.id   AF-A0ABD3QZC3-F1
#
_cell.length_a   1.000
_cell.length_b   1.000
_cell.length_c   1.000
_cell.angle_alpha   90.00
_cell.angle_beta   90.00
_cell.angle_gamma   90.00
#
_symmetry.space_group_name_H-M   'P 1'
#
loop_
_entity.id
_entity.type
_entity.pdbx_description
1 polymer ?
#
loop_
_entity_poly.entity_id
_entity_poly.type
_entity_poly.pdbx_seq_one_letter_code
_entity_poly.pdbx_strand_id
1 'polypeptide(L)'
;MDDDEGQGGGGNGNSNSKNSLTHRSSRYGASSPSLDKDMASNSASNASMMKKLPHKRTKQQRNTNNPPPIRYVLPCFPIRSTKSAILALIAACALFVSIMTSFLAYQSLNTLSSNRGFYSPSSGMILPSSKEWGAGRESRRKKRESAHRIENGESNVVKKSRRVREVKQEVVIPVTSQVYGAHLTSFYTKLVEEGDKYSLSFDEPDRLGQDMSVYANVGCSVFNKLYNTNAKSNHTASNEQESEDRIRRFWSSHLASVLEASRHADDLSFAHKNWTLTLLKSLSPYTLVDSLSSGKSTTTKDFEHILGIIVRRLLGLMHAKEGAAEASFVGTKTSMPPPLRIAVFGGPTVAGQGCQRGRGISRGQSSMSANPAFCAFPYRLEQFLNRMLLPPLALKHILDNGIGSNTNIRVVEVINLGEEGTYSDYSEAIARNRMYPPEMSPDLIIHAYSIDDYGTGLSEIEPFYAAVHNSFKSELKDGCIKEDQKPPPIILRALLESDEATGAQSADYIMTSILGEAVDDVEEGEAQLPTGESGGVMNTGGAFGMAGHVATSWALAFDLAHAALKICKSKAVTISELDQRPAIHKRAISQDETSFPSFQCDNGINPPCIFSILSGPKGNVARPSFLLQSITPFVVENTGWSPSSDMTAGFSRKTGIVANARGATMTLLFRNITRPVRRFDVLTLRSTSQIWKDGAAQFVLVTGGDFSHGEEVAQASAESSKETSFEISAELIADGEEDTHVTYHFGVDLLEGGNAAEVGTDVLLRIILTKGDKFKILGLMLCE
;
A
#
# COMPACT_ATOMS: atom_id res chain seq x y z
N MET A 1 4.41 -69.36 5.72
CA MET A 1 4.95 -70.72 5.52
C MET A 1 6.19 -70.53 4.68
N ASP A 2 7.29 -71.02 5.24
CA ASP A 2 8.63 -71.20 4.69
C ASP A 2 9.50 -69.94 4.56
N ASP A 3 10.09 -69.59 5.70
CA ASP A 3 11.52 -69.52 5.99
C ASP A 3 12.50 -69.37 4.82
N ASP A 4 13.32 -68.32 4.86
CA ASP A 4 14.76 -68.50 4.65
C ASP A 4 15.58 -67.44 5.38
N GLU A 5 16.58 -67.94 6.12
CA GLU A 5 17.51 -67.20 6.97
C GLU A 5 18.70 -66.67 6.15
N GLY A 6 19.22 -65.50 6.52
CA GLY A 6 20.44 -64.95 5.96
C GLY A 6 21.04 -63.83 6.81
N GLN A 7 21.84 -64.23 7.81
CA GLN A 7 22.55 -63.39 8.77
C GLN A 7 23.56 -62.41 8.13
N GLY A 8 23.79 -61.27 8.79
CA GLY A 8 25.09 -60.60 8.70
C GLY A 8 25.15 -59.16 9.22
N GLY A 9 25.78 -58.97 10.38
CA GLY A 9 26.57 -57.76 10.65
C GLY A 9 26.01 -56.80 11.70
N GLY A 10 26.46 -56.98 12.95
CA GLY A 10 26.17 -56.09 14.07
C GLY A 10 26.89 -54.74 14.01
N GLY A 11 26.27 -53.75 14.66
CA GLY A 11 26.86 -52.45 14.96
C GLY A 11 26.26 -51.91 16.26
N ASN A 12 27.04 -52.01 17.33
CA ASN A 12 26.77 -51.42 18.65
C ASN A 12 26.53 -49.90 18.56
N GLY A 13 25.46 -49.43 19.21
CA GLY A 13 25.14 -48.00 19.31
C GLY A 13 24.26 -47.70 20.52
N ASN A 14 24.89 -47.70 21.69
CA ASN A 14 24.32 -47.42 23.00
C ASN A 14 23.83 -45.95 23.07
N SER A 15 22.55 -45.69 23.35
CA SER A 15 22.14 -44.49 24.09
C SER A 15 20.77 -44.66 24.75
N ASN A 16 20.80 -44.69 26.08
CA ASN A 16 19.67 -44.49 26.96
C ASN A 16 19.05 -43.10 26.75
N SER A 17 17.75 -43.03 26.52
CA SER A 17 16.95 -41.96 27.12
C SER A 17 15.52 -42.47 27.38
N LYS A 18 15.26 -42.75 28.65
CA LYS A 18 13.91 -42.86 29.21
C LYS A 18 13.35 -41.45 29.28
N ASN A 19 12.21 -41.18 28.66
CA ASN A 19 11.35 -40.06 29.04
C ASN A 19 9.87 -40.47 28.92
N SER A 20 9.38 -41.02 30.03
CA SER A 20 8.13 -40.67 30.69
C SER A 20 7.21 -39.69 29.93
N LEU A 21 6.26 -40.24 29.17
CA LEU A 21 5.03 -39.56 28.75
C LEU A 21 4.08 -39.49 29.95
N THR A 22 4.02 -38.33 30.60
CA THR A 22 2.95 -38.01 31.54
C THR A 22 1.74 -37.50 30.76
N HIS A 23 0.71 -38.34 30.69
CA HIS A 23 -0.63 -37.97 30.26
C HIS A 23 -1.17 -36.84 31.14
N ARG A 24 -1.26 -35.63 30.59
CA ARG A 24 -2.01 -34.52 31.21
C ARG A 24 -3.44 -34.55 30.67
N SER A 25 -4.27 -35.34 31.33
CA SER A 25 -5.73 -35.35 31.16
C SER A 25 -6.30 -34.07 31.77
N SER A 26 -6.75 -33.12 30.95
CA SER A 26 -7.57 -32.00 31.41
C SER A 26 -9.05 -32.37 31.32
N ARG A 27 -9.62 -32.77 32.46
CA ARG A 27 -11.06 -32.74 32.71
C ARG A 27 -11.55 -31.30 32.56
N TYR A 28 -12.40 -31.04 31.59
CA TYR A 28 -13.38 -29.96 31.69
C TYR A 28 -14.74 -30.61 31.89
N GLY A 29 -15.25 -30.46 33.11
CA GLY A 29 -16.58 -30.87 33.49
C GLY A 29 -17.62 -29.98 32.83
N ALA A 30 -18.47 -30.58 32.02
CA ALA A 30 -19.73 -29.99 31.60
C ALA A 30 -20.64 -29.87 32.83
N SER A 31 -21.03 -28.64 33.17
CA SER A 31 -22.15 -28.36 34.05
C SER A 31 -23.23 -27.68 33.23
N SER A 32 -24.22 -28.48 32.86
CA SER A 32 -25.51 -28.04 32.35
C SER A 32 -26.33 -27.49 33.51
N PRO A 33 -27.16 -26.46 33.27
CA PRO A 33 -28.44 -26.39 33.94
C PRO A 33 -29.55 -26.54 32.89
N SER A 34 -30.27 -27.64 33.04
CA SER A 34 -31.66 -27.79 32.62
C SER A 34 -32.50 -26.68 33.23
N LEU A 35 -33.35 -26.04 32.42
CA LEU A 35 -34.45 -25.23 32.92
C LEU A 35 -35.70 -25.55 32.11
N ASP A 36 -36.72 -25.85 32.89
CA ASP A 36 -37.98 -26.47 32.55
C ASP A 36 -38.91 -25.62 31.69
N LYS A 37 -39.77 -26.34 30.98
CA LYS A 37 -41.07 -25.88 30.46
C LYS A 37 -41.96 -25.45 31.63
N ASP A 38 -42.70 -24.35 31.48
CA ASP A 38 -44.16 -24.42 31.39
C ASP A 38 -44.86 -23.05 31.30
N MET A 39 -45.96 -23.08 30.52
CA MET A 39 -47.22 -22.35 30.64
C MET A 39 -47.39 -20.87 30.21
N ALA A 40 -48.21 -20.77 29.15
CA ALA A 40 -49.53 -20.12 29.12
C ALA A 40 -49.67 -18.62 28.73
N SER A 41 -50.22 -18.44 27.53
CA SER A 41 -51.40 -17.64 27.14
C SER A 41 -51.73 -16.33 27.88
N ASN A 42 -51.88 -15.24 27.12
CA ASN A 42 -53.03 -14.31 27.09
C ASN A 42 -52.75 -13.23 26.01
N SER A 43 -53.44 -13.23 24.87
CA SER A 43 -54.73 -12.58 24.59
C SER A 43 -54.69 -11.05 24.48
N ALA A 44 -54.91 -10.60 23.25
CA ALA A 44 -55.83 -9.53 22.83
C ALA A 44 -55.42 -8.04 22.91
N SER A 45 -55.73 -7.40 21.76
CA SER A 45 -56.26 -6.04 21.59
C SER A 45 -55.28 -4.86 21.60
N ASN A 46 -55.07 -4.22 20.44
CA ASN A 46 -55.92 -3.10 20.02
C ASN A 46 -55.53 -2.54 18.65
N ALA A 47 -56.58 -2.25 17.87
CA ALA A 47 -56.55 -1.54 16.62
C ALA A 47 -56.64 -0.01 16.83
N SER A 48 -56.04 0.77 15.93
CA SER A 48 -56.60 1.98 15.28
C SER A 48 -55.43 2.80 14.69
N MET A 49 -55.37 3.07 13.39
CA MET A 49 -56.19 3.95 12.55
C MET A 49 -55.86 5.45 12.75
N MET A 50 -55.08 6.05 11.83
CA MET A 50 -55.20 7.44 11.36
C MET A 50 -54.39 7.57 10.05
N LYS A 51 -55.05 7.61 8.88
CA LYS A 51 -55.61 8.77 8.14
C LYS A 51 -54.57 9.80 7.67
N LYS A 52 -54.36 9.76 6.35
CA LYS A 52 -53.81 10.78 5.44
C LYS A 52 -54.51 12.14 5.59
N LEU A 53 -53.80 13.24 5.29
CA LEU A 53 -54.20 14.30 4.32
C LEU A 53 -53.03 15.32 4.08
N PRO A 54 -53.03 16.10 2.96
CA PRO A 54 -51.85 16.71 2.33
C PRO A 54 -51.87 18.25 2.21
N HIS A 55 -50.85 18.80 1.51
CA HIS A 55 -50.69 20.16 0.94
C HIS A 55 -50.36 21.30 1.93
N LYS A 56 -49.51 22.31 1.64
CA LYS A 56 -49.46 23.17 0.44
C LYS A 56 -48.15 23.99 0.38
N ARG A 57 -47.69 24.30 -0.84
CA ARG A 57 -46.66 25.28 -1.21
C ARG A 57 -47.09 26.72 -0.86
N THR A 58 -46.12 27.55 -0.46
CA THR A 58 -46.20 29.02 -0.60
C THR A 58 -44.84 29.60 -0.98
N LYS A 59 -44.83 30.43 -2.03
CA LYS A 59 -43.73 31.29 -2.49
C LYS A 59 -43.75 32.61 -1.71
N GLN A 60 -42.60 33.17 -1.36
CA GLN A 60 -42.42 34.59 -1.00
C GLN A 60 -40.95 34.96 -1.27
N GLN A 61 -40.61 35.57 -2.40
CA GLN A 61 -40.66 36.99 -2.77
C GLN A 61 -39.59 37.86 -2.06
N ARG A 62 -38.63 38.31 -2.89
CA ARG A 62 -37.56 39.29 -2.62
C ARG A 62 -38.11 40.55 -1.95
N ASN A 63 -37.32 41.13 -1.05
CA ASN A 63 -37.26 42.58 -0.91
C ASN A 63 -35.83 43.07 -0.69
N THR A 64 -35.42 43.95 -1.60
CA THR A 64 -34.28 44.85 -1.60
C THR A 64 -34.45 45.95 -0.57
N ASN A 65 -33.38 46.39 0.11
CA ASN A 65 -33.18 47.78 0.58
C ASN A 65 -31.74 47.98 1.10
N ASN A 66 -30.90 48.67 0.31
CA ASN A 66 -29.78 49.51 0.78
C ASN A 66 -30.33 50.95 0.95
N PRO A 67 -29.73 51.84 1.78
CA PRO A 67 -28.71 52.80 1.29
C PRO A 67 -27.68 53.24 2.40
N PRO A 68 -26.90 54.36 2.31
CA PRO A 68 -25.43 54.38 2.17
C PRO A 68 -24.71 55.25 3.26
N PRO A 69 -23.63 56.01 2.98
CA PRO A 69 -22.20 55.67 3.03
C PRO A 69 -21.41 56.45 4.12
N ILE A 70 -20.18 56.03 4.44
CA ILE A 70 -19.21 56.90 5.15
C ILE A 70 -17.84 56.84 4.47
N ARG A 71 -17.36 58.02 4.02
CA ARG A 71 -16.00 58.33 3.56
C ARG A 71 -15.18 58.89 4.73
N TYR A 72 -13.88 58.59 4.83
CA TYR A 72 -12.78 59.54 5.13
C TYR A 72 -11.44 58.85 4.71
N VAL A 73 -10.73 59.34 3.68
CA VAL A 73 -9.64 60.35 3.66
C VAL A 73 -8.30 59.84 4.23
N LEU A 74 -7.35 59.66 3.29
CA LEU A 74 -5.91 59.43 3.46
C LEU A 74 -5.20 60.58 4.19
N PRO A 75 -4.00 60.31 4.73
CA PRO A 75 -2.89 61.23 4.53
C PRO A 75 -1.71 60.53 3.84
N CYS A 76 -1.28 61.11 2.73
CA CYS A 76 0.06 60.93 2.19
C CYS A 76 1.04 61.83 2.95
N PHE A 77 2.24 61.34 3.27
CA PHE A 77 3.45 62.17 3.24
C PHE A 77 4.65 61.38 2.69
N PRO A 78 5.62 62.06 2.05
CA PRO A 78 6.59 61.47 1.14
C PRO A 78 8.05 61.57 1.64
N ILE A 79 8.97 61.08 0.79
CA ILE A 79 10.38 61.48 0.57
C ILE A 79 11.49 60.49 1.01
N ARG A 80 12.07 59.87 -0.04
CA ARG A 80 13.49 59.65 -0.41
C ARG A 80 14.53 59.37 0.72
N SER A 81 15.27 58.27 0.60
CA SER A 81 16.53 58.24 -0.19
C SER A 81 17.21 56.85 -0.22
N THR A 82 17.73 56.53 -1.39
CA THR A 82 18.80 55.58 -1.77
C THR A 82 19.54 54.83 -0.64
N LYS A 83 19.22 53.54 -0.43
CA LYS A 83 20.14 52.52 0.13
C LYS A 83 19.96 51.13 -0.51
N SER A 84 19.46 51.07 -1.74
CA SER A 84 19.16 49.82 -2.47
C SER A 84 20.34 49.19 -3.23
N ALA A 85 21.55 49.76 -3.19
CA ALA A 85 22.71 49.22 -3.91
C ALA A 85 23.88 48.75 -3.00
N ILE A 86 23.85 49.03 -1.68
CA ILE A 86 24.95 48.70 -0.77
C ILE A 86 24.57 47.60 0.25
N LEU A 87 23.27 47.41 0.52
CA LEU A 87 22.77 46.21 1.25
C LEU A 87 22.68 44.96 0.36
N ALA A 88 22.62 45.14 -0.96
CA ALA A 88 22.71 44.06 -1.96
C ALA A 88 24.14 43.49 -2.12
N LEU A 89 25.16 44.22 -1.66
CA LEU A 89 26.57 43.78 -1.66
C LEU A 89 26.94 43.09 -0.33
N ILE A 90 26.28 43.45 0.78
CA ILE A 90 26.54 42.87 2.13
C ILE A 90 25.64 41.64 2.39
N ALA A 91 24.43 41.57 1.84
CA ALA A 91 23.61 40.35 1.85
C ALA A 91 24.13 39.28 0.86
N ALA A 92 24.90 39.68 -0.15
CA ALA A 92 25.65 38.77 -1.03
C ALA A 92 26.77 38.03 -0.26
N CYS A 93 27.31 38.62 0.80
CA CYS A 93 28.27 37.95 1.69
C CYS A 93 27.60 36.91 2.62
N ALA A 94 26.33 37.08 3.02
CA ALA A 94 25.64 36.13 3.90
C ALA A 94 25.11 34.88 3.17
N LEU A 95 24.74 35.00 1.89
CA LEU A 95 24.39 33.86 1.03
C LEU A 95 25.62 33.06 0.58
N PHE A 96 26.78 33.71 0.49
CA PHE A 96 28.06 33.03 0.30
C PHE A 96 28.52 32.32 1.58
N VAL A 97 28.17 32.79 2.78
CA VAL A 97 28.52 32.14 4.06
C VAL A 97 27.82 30.78 4.26
N SER A 98 26.61 30.55 3.76
CA SER A 98 25.98 29.21 3.84
C SER A 98 26.53 28.20 2.83
N ILE A 99 27.04 28.67 1.70
CA ILE A 99 27.78 27.86 0.71
C ILE A 99 29.23 27.65 1.19
N MET A 100 29.78 28.64 1.89
CA MET A 100 31.10 28.59 2.52
C MET A 100 31.11 27.84 3.86
N THR A 101 30.01 27.62 4.59
CA THR A 101 30.03 26.73 5.77
C THR A 101 30.26 25.27 5.36
N SER A 102 29.81 24.89 4.17
CA SER A 102 30.14 23.61 3.52
C SER A 102 31.58 23.59 2.97
N PHE A 103 32.17 24.76 2.67
CA PHE A 103 33.55 24.92 2.20
C PHE A 103 34.58 25.14 3.35
N LEU A 104 34.15 25.65 4.50
CA LEU A 104 34.96 25.91 5.70
C LEU A 104 35.13 24.63 6.54
N ALA A 105 34.11 23.76 6.59
CA ALA A 105 34.26 22.39 7.08
C ALA A 105 35.24 21.55 6.22
N TYR A 106 35.34 21.88 4.93
CA TYR A 106 36.28 21.28 3.98
C TYR A 106 37.74 21.78 4.16
N GLN A 107 37.96 23.06 4.53
CA GLN A 107 39.31 23.58 4.79
C GLN A 107 39.86 23.27 6.19
N SER A 108 39.03 23.19 7.24
CA SER A 108 39.52 22.90 8.61
C SER A 108 40.09 21.49 8.78
N LEU A 109 39.68 20.54 7.93
CA LEU A 109 40.23 19.18 7.88
C LEU A 109 41.54 19.09 7.08
N ASN A 110 41.79 20.01 6.14
CA ASN A 110 43.03 20.06 5.36
C ASN A 110 44.19 20.75 6.09
N THR A 111 43.93 21.56 7.12
CA THR A 111 45.00 22.20 7.93
C THR A 111 45.47 21.40 9.15
N LEU A 112 44.78 20.30 9.52
CA LEU A 112 45.21 19.40 10.60
C LEU A 112 45.88 18.10 10.11
N SER A 113 45.92 17.86 8.79
CA SER A 113 46.52 16.66 8.18
C SER A 113 47.97 16.87 7.68
N SER A 114 48.63 17.97 8.03
CA SER A 114 50.05 18.18 7.68
C SER A 114 51.02 17.65 8.75
N ASN A 115 50.57 17.15 9.90
CA ASN A 115 51.49 16.64 10.92
C ASN A 115 50.84 15.63 11.87
N ARG A 116 50.75 14.36 11.42
CA ARG A 116 50.87 13.16 12.28
C ARG A 116 50.91 11.91 11.41
N GLY A 117 52.09 11.28 11.36
CA GLY A 117 52.23 9.89 10.95
C GLY A 117 51.63 8.93 12.00
N PHE A 118 51.45 7.67 11.58
CA PHE A 118 50.92 6.51 12.33
C PHE A 118 49.39 6.59 12.57
N TYR A 119 48.54 5.76 11.96
CA TYR A 119 48.42 4.30 12.12
C TYR A 119 47.64 3.70 10.93
N SER A 120 48.10 2.56 10.44
CA SER A 120 47.37 1.68 9.52
C SER A 120 46.55 0.69 10.33
N PRO A 121 45.24 0.49 10.05
CA PRO A 121 44.59 -0.78 10.29
C PRO A 121 44.44 -1.51 8.96
N SER A 122 45.34 -2.45 8.75
CA SER A 122 45.18 -3.59 7.85
C SER A 122 43.92 -4.37 8.20
N SER A 123 42.94 -4.40 7.30
CA SER A 123 41.98 -5.50 7.07
C SER A 123 41.19 -5.17 5.79
N GLY A 124 41.87 -5.32 4.66
CA GLY A 124 41.31 -5.06 3.34
C GLY A 124 40.41 -6.21 2.88
N MET A 125 39.11 -5.99 2.87
CA MET A 125 38.24 -6.65 1.89
C MET A 125 38.35 -5.79 0.63
N ILE A 126 39.20 -6.21 -0.32
CA ILE A 126 39.37 -5.50 -1.60
C ILE A 126 38.14 -5.80 -2.44
N LEU A 127 37.22 -4.84 -2.50
CA LEU A 127 36.12 -4.87 -3.47
C LEU A 127 36.68 -4.52 -4.87
N PRO A 128 36.26 -5.21 -5.93
CA PRO A 128 36.69 -4.91 -7.30
C PRO A 128 36.31 -3.48 -7.71
N SER A 129 37.04 -2.91 -8.67
CA SER A 129 36.86 -1.51 -9.08
C SER A 129 35.52 -1.31 -9.81
N SER A 130 34.88 -0.13 -9.70
CA SER A 130 33.59 0.16 -10.36
C SER A 130 33.58 -0.01 -11.89
N LYS A 131 34.74 -0.19 -12.53
CA LYS A 131 34.87 -0.49 -13.98
C LYS A 131 34.71 -1.97 -14.31
N GLU A 132 34.88 -2.87 -13.35
CA GLU A 132 34.64 -4.31 -13.50
C GLU A 132 33.18 -4.68 -13.20
N TRP A 133 32.44 -3.74 -12.59
CA TRP A 133 31.02 -3.84 -12.33
C TRP A 133 30.26 -3.51 -13.63
N GLY A 134 29.50 -4.47 -14.18
CA GLY A 134 28.68 -4.26 -15.36
C GLY A 134 29.14 -4.93 -16.66
N ALA A 135 30.16 -5.81 -16.64
CA ALA A 135 30.43 -6.66 -17.81
C ALA A 135 29.23 -7.61 -18.10
N GLY A 136 28.55 -8.06 -17.05
CA GLY A 136 27.27 -8.78 -17.13
C GLY A 136 26.13 -7.87 -17.62
N ARG A 137 26.04 -6.65 -17.08
CA ARG A 137 25.10 -5.61 -17.52
C ARG A 137 25.17 -5.33 -19.01
N GLU A 138 26.36 -5.09 -19.58
CA GLU A 138 26.49 -4.77 -20.99
C GLU A 138 26.17 -5.99 -21.88
N SER A 139 26.48 -7.21 -21.41
CA SER A 139 26.11 -8.45 -22.10
C SER A 139 24.60 -8.71 -22.06
N ARG A 140 23.94 -8.60 -20.91
CA ARG A 140 22.48 -8.74 -20.76
C ARG A 140 21.74 -7.65 -21.51
N ARG A 141 22.19 -6.41 -21.42
CA ARG A 141 21.65 -5.29 -22.20
C ARG A 141 21.83 -5.52 -23.69
N LYS A 142 23.01 -5.93 -24.17
CA LYS A 142 23.21 -6.29 -25.59
C LYS A 142 22.36 -7.49 -26.00
N LYS A 143 22.18 -8.48 -25.14
CA LYS A 143 21.33 -9.65 -25.38
C LYS A 143 19.85 -9.23 -25.50
N ARG A 144 19.35 -8.39 -24.58
CA ARG A 144 18.01 -7.78 -24.60
C ARG A 144 17.82 -6.89 -25.84
N GLU A 145 18.73 -5.97 -26.10
CA GLU A 145 18.72 -5.12 -27.30
C GLU A 145 18.78 -5.95 -28.59
N SER A 146 19.50 -7.08 -28.59
CA SER A 146 19.54 -7.99 -29.74
C SER A 146 18.26 -8.80 -29.91
N ALA A 147 17.64 -9.26 -28.82
CA ALA A 147 16.35 -9.94 -28.86
C ALA A 147 15.26 -9.00 -29.39
N HIS A 148 15.23 -7.76 -28.90
CA HIS A 148 14.30 -6.73 -29.34
C HIS A 148 14.49 -6.35 -30.83
N ARG A 149 15.74 -6.34 -31.32
CA ARG A 149 16.03 -6.14 -32.76
C ARG A 149 15.55 -7.30 -33.63
N ILE A 150 15.61 -8.52 -33.12
CA ILE A 150 15.13 -9.71 -33.85
C ILE A 150 13.60 -9.69 -33.95
N GLU A 151 12.93 -9.28 -32.87
CA GLU A 151 11.46 -9.27 -32.79
C GLU A 151 10.81 -8.17 -33.63
N ASN A 152 11.41 -6.98 -33.68
CA ASN A 152 10.83 -5.84 -34.42
C ASN A 152 11.21 -5.75 -35.91
N GLY A 153 12.02 -6.68 -36.45
CA GLY A 153 12.31 -6.74 -37.88
C GLY A 153 12.90 -5.47 -38.50
N GLU A 154 13.44 -4.55 -37.70
CA GLU A 154 13.92 -3.25 -38.20
C GLU A 154 15.29 -3.38 -38.89
N SER A 155 15.26 -3.40 -40.22
CA SER A 155 16.45 -3.28 -41.05
C SER A 155 16.96 -1.83 -41.07
N ASN A 156 18.14 -1.60 -40.49
CA ASN A 156 19.06 -0.49 -40.80
C ASN A 156 18.48 0.95 -40.80
N VAL A 157 17.66 1.33 -39.82
CA VAL A 157 17.38 2.75 -39.57
C VAL A 157 18.49 3.37 -38.70
N VAL A 158 18.94 4.55 -39.14
CA VAL A 158 20.12 5.32 -38.70
C VAL A 158 20.33 5.31 -37.18
N LYS A 159 21.44 4.70 -36.73
CA LYS A 159 21.98 4.84 -35.38
C LYS A 159 22.33 6.30 -35.10
N LYS A 160 21.39 7.07 -34.56
CA LYS A 160 21.74 8.27 -33.77
C LYS A 160 22.46 7.76 -32.52
N SER A 161 23.78 7.69 -32.59
CA SER A 161 24.65 7.43 -31.44
C SER A 161 24.36 8.50 -30.39
N ARG A 162 23.55 8.14 -29.38
CA ARG A 162 23.35 8.91 -28.16
C ARG A 162 24.71 8.93 -27.48
N ARG A 163 25.54 9.94 -27.80
CA ARG A 163 26.82 10.16 -27.12
C ARG A 163 26.52 10.24 -25.64
N VAL A 164 26.83 9.17 -24.91
CA VAL A 164 26.89 9.17 -23.44
C VAL A 164 27.91 10.26 -23.11
N ARG A 165 27.43 11.43 -22.70
CA ARG A 165 28.30 12.48 -22.21
C ARG A 165 28.96 11.91 -20.96
N GLU A 166 30.29 11.81 -20.94
CA GLU A 166 31.04 11.65 -19.69
C GLU A 166 30.68 12.84 -18.80
N VAL A 167 29.73 12.64 -17.89
CA VAL A 167 29.40 13.62 -16.87
C VAL A 167 30.59 13.67 -15.95
N LYS A 168 31.31 14.80 -15.93
CA LYS A 168 32.35 15.04 -14.93
C LYS A 168 31.73 14.82 -13.55
N GLN A 169 32.21 13.80 -12.85
CA GLN A 169 31.71 13.42 -11.53
C GLN A 169 31.94 14.58 -10.57
N GLU A 170 30.90 15.38 -10.34
CA GLU A 170 30.92 16.52 -9.43
C GLU A 170 31.11 15.98 -8.00
N VAL A 171 32.02 16.57 -7.23
CA VAL A 171 32.29 16.13 -5.85
C VAL A 171 31.09 16.49 -4.98
N VAL A 172 30.23 15.50 -4.71
CA VAL A 172 29.06 15.66 -3.83
C VAL A 172 29.52 15.57 -2.38
N ILE A 173 29.31 16.65 -1.60
CA ILE A 173 29.58 16.66 -0.16
C ILE A 173 28.45 15.87 0.53
N PRO A 174 28.75 14.81 1.29
CA PRO A 174 27.73 14.04 2.00
C PRO A 174 27.12 14.88 3.13
N VAL A 175 25.79 14.96 3.17
CA VAL A 175 25.01 15.55 4.25
C VAL A 175 24.95 14.53 5.38
N THR A 176 25.38 14.93 6.58
CA THR A 176 25.28 14.07 7.76
C THR A 176 23.82 13.93 8.20
N SER A 177 23.48 12.82 8.86
CA SER A 177 22.12 12.60 9.39
C SER A 177 21.66 13.71 10.32
N GLN A 178 22.58 14.35 11.06
CA GLN A 178 22.31 15.50 11.91
C GLN A 178 21.93 16.74 11.11
N VAL A 179 22.63 17.03 10.02
CA VAL A 179 22.31 18.17 9.14
C VAL A 179 20.97 17.93 8.44
N TYR A 180 20.71 16.71 7.98
CA TYR A 180 19.40 16.35 7.44
C TYR A 180 18.29 16.55 8.47
N GLY A 181 18.48 16.08 9.70
CA GLY A 181 17.54 16.29 10.80
C GLY A 181 17.26 17.77 11.04
N ALA A 182 18.28 18.62 11.03
CA ALA A 182 18.12 20.07 11.20
C ALA A 182 17.36 20.72 10.03
N HIS A 183 17.65 20.33 8.78
CA HIS A 183 16.91 20.81 7.60
C HIS A 183 15.43 20.42 7.67
N LEU A 184 15.16 19.20 8.13
CA LEU A 184 13.80 18.69 8.23
C LEU A 184 13.03 19.36 9.37
N THR A 185 13.67 19.62 10.52
CA THR A 185 13.10 20.45 11.58
C THR A 185 12.78 21.86 11.07
N SER A 186 13.68 22.47 10.28
CA SER A 186 13.42 23.76 9.63
C SER A 186 12.23 23.70 8.67
N PHE A 187 12.11 22.63 7.90
CA PHE A 187 10.96 22.37 7.03
C PHE A 187 9.66 22.29 7.84
N TYR A 188 9.64 21.51 8.93
CA TYR A 188 8.48 21.38 9.81
C TYR A 188 8.05 22.70 10.45
N THR A 189 9.00 23.48 10.98
CA THR A 189 8.69 24.79 11.55
C THR A 189 8.04 25.69 10.50
N LYS A 190 8.61 25.76 9.30
CA LYS A 190 8.00 26.53 8.20
C LYS A 190 6.66 25.96 7.74
N LEU A 191 6.48 24.66 7.83
CA LEU A 191 5.22 23.99 7.51
C LEU A 191 4.13 24.42 8.50
N VAL A 192 4.41 24.44 9.81
CA VAL A 192 3.49 24.99 10.83
C VAL A 192 3.20 26.45 10.55
N GLU A 193 4.24 27.29 10.42
CA GLU A 193 4.08 28.73 10.15
C GLU A 193 3.22 29.02 8.92
N GLU A 194 3.39 28.23 7.87
CA GLU A 194 2.59 28.38 6.65
C GLU A 194 1.18 27.82 6.87
N GLY A 195 1.02 26.68 7.53
CA GLY A 195 -0.29 26.11 7.88
C GLY A 195 -1.16 27.05 8.71
N ASP A 196 -0.56 27.76 9.66
CA ASP A 196 -1.21 28.77 10.51
C ASP A 196 -1.77 29.93 9.68
N LYS A 197 -1.03 30.38 8.65
CA LYS A 197 -1.51 31.43 7.73
C LYS A 197 -2.76 31.01 6.97
N TYR A 198 -2.88 29.72 6.65
CA TYR A 198 -4.06 29.16 6.00
C TYR A 198 -5.17 28.79 7.00
N SER A 199 -4.95 28.96 8.32
CA SER A 199 -5.90 28.62 9.38
C SER A 199 -6.44 27.19 9.26
N LEU A 200 -5.55 26.24 8.92
CA LEU A 200 -5.88 24.84 8.76
C LEU A 200 -6.26 24.23 10.12
N SER A 201 -7.54 23.93 10.33
CA SER A 201 -8.00 23.23 11.54
C SER A 201 -7.85 21.72 11.36
N PHE A 202 -7.51 21.05 12.46
CA PHE A 202 -7.44 19.59 12.58
C PHE A 202 -8.55 19.03 13.50
N ASP A 203 -9.45 19.89 13.95
CA ASP A 203 -10.47 19.53 14.95
C ASP A 203 -11.72 18.94 14.31
N GLU A 204 -11.95 19.21 13.03
CA GLU A 204 -13.05 18.58 12.30
C GLU A 204 -12.66 17.13 11.93
N PRO A 205 -13.54 16.14 12.23
CA PRO A 205 -13.33 14.79 11.75
C PRO A 205 -13.21 14.81 10.24
N ASP A 206 -12.23 14.08 9.72
CA ASP A 206 -11.91 14.01 8.30
C ASP A 206 -13.17 13.78 7.46
N ARG A 207 -13.58 14.81 6.72
CA ARG A 207 -14.57 14.62 5.66
C ARG A 207 -13.89 13.82 4.56
N LEU A 208 -14.46 12.68 4.25
CA LEU A 208 -14.00 11.86 3.15
C LEU A 208 -14.25 12.64 1.86
N GLY A 209 -13.21 12.84 1.05
CA GLY A 209 -13.28 13.74 -0.11
C GLY A 209 -12.81 15.18 0.14
N GLN A 210 -12.38 15.52 1.37
CA GLN A 210 -11.78 16.83 1.64
C GLN A 210 -10.71 17.17 0.62
N ASP A 211 -10.79 18.39 0.06
CA ASP A 211 -9.82 18.87 -0.91
C ASP A 211 -8.43 18.98 -0.27
N MET A 212 -7.57 18.05 -0.65
CA MET A 212 -6.19 17.98 -0.15
C MET A 212 -5.26 18.95 -0.89
N SER A 213 -5.74 19.65 -1.91
CA SER A 213 -4.95 20.62 -2.69
C SER A 213 -4.41 21.75 -1.81
N VAL A 214 -5.15 22.18 -0.78
CA VAL A 214 -4.70 23.23 0.14
C VAL A 214 -3.47 22.78 0.91
N TYR A 215 -3.49 21.57 1.49
CA TYR A 215 -2.33 21.00 2.19
C TYR A 215 -1.15 20.79 1.22
N ALA A 216 -1.42 20.30 0.01
CA ALA A 216 -0.38 20.17 -1.01
C ALA A 216 0.24 21.52 -1.40
N ASN A 217 -0.57 22.58 -1.50
CA ASN A 217 -0.12 23.94 -1.77
C ASN A 217 0.76 24.46 -0.63
N VAL A 218 0.40 24.21 0.62
CA VAL A 218 1.23 24.56 1.79
C VAL A 218 2.58 23.84 1.72
N GLY A 219 2.57 22.52 1.51
CA GLY A 219 3.79 21.73 1.38
C GLY A 219 4.69 22.22 0.24
N CYS A 220 4.10 22.46 -0.94
CA CYS A 220 4.84 22.96 -2.09
C CYS A 220 5.30 24.40 -1.91
N SER A 221 4.54 25.27 -1.26
CA SER A 221 4.94 26.64 -0.91
C SER A 221 6.19 26.62 -0.03
N VAL A 222 6.18 25.82 1.04
CA VAL A 222 7.31 25.68 1.96
C VAL A 222 8.52 25.08 1.26
N PHE A 223 8.32 24.02 0.48
CA PHE A 223 9.36 23.41 -0.33
C PHE A 223 10.00 24.42 -1.29
N ASN A 224 9.18 25.12 -2.09
CA ASN A 224 9.64 26.12 -3.05
C ASN A 224 10.27 27.33 -2.37
N LYS A 225 9.81 27.76 -1.19
CA LYS A 225 10.42 28.86 -0.41
C LYS A 225 11.81 28.48 0.07
N LEU A 226 11.95 27.31 0.69
CA LEU A 226 13.24 26.75 1.11
C LEU A 226 14.20 26.57 -0.08
N TYR A 227 13.64 26.21 -1.23
CA TYR A 227 14.39 26.03 -2.46
C TYR A 227 14.85 27.37 -3.05
N ASN A 228 13.92 28.32 -3.26
CA ASN A 228 14.17 29.62 -3.90
C ASN A 228 15.04 30.54 -3.05
N THR A 229 15.04 30.40 -1.72
CA THR A 229 16.01 31.11 -0.87
C THR A 229 17.47 30.82 -1.25
N ASN A 230 17.73 29.71 -1.97
CA ASN A 230 19.08 29.26 -2.33
C ASN A 230 19.44 29.50 -3.81
N ALA A 231 18.47 29.82 -4.68
CA ALA A 231 18.66 29.92 -6.13
C ALA A 231 18.60 31.38 -6.62
N LYS A 232 19.68 32.16 -6.44
CA LYS A 232 19.89 33.45 -7.12
C LYS A 232 20.84 33.33 -8.32
N SER A 233 20.66 32.32 -9.17
CA SER A 233 21.28 32.31 -10.51
C SER A 233 20.20 32.60 -11.56
N ASN A 234 20.52 33.48 -12.51
CA ASN A 234 19.64 33.92 -13.61
C ASN A 234 19.41 32.80 -14.65
N HIS A 235 19.04 31.59 -14.23
CA HIS A 235 18.69 30.52 -15.14
C HIS A 235 17.21 30.61 -15.52
N THR A 236 16.95 31.50 -16.48
CA THR A 236 15.72 31.50 -17.27
C THR A 236 15.82 30.43 -18.36
N ALA A 237 15.51 29.17 -18.06
CA ALA A 237 15.09 28.19 -19.07
C ALA A 237 14.58 26.87 -18.47
N SER A 238 13.50 26.39 -19.06
CA SER A 238 12.75 25.18 -18.83
C SER A 238 13.50 23.89 -19.22
N ASN A 239 14.39 23.37 -18.37
CA ASN A 239 14.90 22.01 -18.56
C ASN A 239 14.33 21.06 -17.50
N GLU A 240 13.51 20.13 -17.96
CA GLU A 240 13.12 18.90 -17.24
C GLU A 240 14.37 18.18 -16.69
N GLN A 241 15.45 18.21 -17.46
CA GLN A 241 16.78 17.73 -17.07
C GLN A 241 17.35 18.39 -15.82
N GLU A 242 16.95 19.63 -15.50
CA GLU A 242 17.38 20.27 -14.26
C GLU A 242 16.67 19.67 -13.04
N SER A 243 15.38 19.31 -13.15
CA SER A 243 14.64 18.60 -12.08
C SER A 243 15.27 17.24 -11.79
N GLU A 244 15.65 16.52 -12.83
CA GLU A 244 16.38 15.28 -12.73
C GLU A 244 17.69 15.46 -11.97
N ASP A 245 18.57 16.34 -12.44
CA ASP A 245 19.87 16.59 -11.80
C ASP A 245 19.73 17.07 -10.34
N ARG A 246 18.67 17.82 -10.03
CA ARG A 246 18.35 18.24 -8.66
C ARG A 246 18.03 17.05 -7.76
N ILE A 247 17.20 16.12 -8.23
CA ILE A 247 16.85 14.92 -7.47
C ILE A 247 18.07 14.02 -7.31
N ARG A 248 18.89 13.89 -8.35
CA ARG A 248 20.15 13.15 -8.30
C ARG A 248 21.08 13.70 -7.21
N ARG A 249 21.26 15.03 -7.16
CA ARG A 249 22.06 15.69 -6.11
C ARG A 249 21.44 15.53 -4.73
N PHE A 250 20.12 15.66 -4.61
CA PHE A 250 19.42 15.47 -3.34
C PHE A 250 19.64 14.04 -2.83
N TRP A 251 19.38 13.01 -3.64
CA TRP A 251 19.57 11.63 -3.25
C TRP A 251 21.03 11.33 -2.86
N SER A 252 21.99 11.78 -3.69
CA SER A 252 23.41 11.55 -3.46
C SER A 252 23.93 12.27 -2.20
N SER A 253 23.47 13.50 -1.96
CA SER A 253 23.86 14.27 -0.77
C SER A 253 23.27 13.69 0.51
N HIS A 254 22.09 13.07 0.46
CA HIS A 254 21.41 12.48 1.62
C HIS A 254 21.68 10.99 1.81
N LEU A 255 22.72 10.44 1.16
CA LEU A 255 23.04 9.01 1.19
C LEU A 255 23.15 8.45 2.61
N ALA A 256 23.69 9.21 3.56
CA ALA A 256 23.79 8.79 4.96
C ALA A 256 22.40 8.61 5.61
N SER A 257 21.47 9.53 5.34
CA SER A 257 20.08 9.44 5.82
C SER A 257 19.32 8.31 5.12
N VAL A 258 19.50 8.15 3.81
CA VAL A 258 18.93 7.03 3.04
C VAL A 258 19.42 5.70 3.62
N LEU A 259 20.72 5.57 3.91
CA LEU A 259 21.29 4.38 4.56
C LEU A 259 20.65 4.09 5.91
N GLU A 260 20.55 5.09 6.79
CA GLU A 260 19.95 4.90 8.12
C GLU A 260 18.45 4.60 8.03
N ALA A 261 17.73 5.23 7.10
CA ALA A 261 16.32 4.95 6.84
C ALA A 261 16.08 3.53 6.30
N SER A 262 17.04 2.99 5.54
CA SER A 262 16.97 1.65 4.94
C SER A 262 17.33 0.52 5.90
N ARG A 263 17.97 0.87 7.02
CA ARG A 263 18.44 -0.07 8.02
C ARG A 263 17.29 -0.90 8.57
N HIS A 264 17.42 -2.23 8.52
CA HIS A 264 16.41 -3.12 9.10
C HIS A 264 16.25 -2.86 10.60
N ALA A 265 15.04 -2.98 11.13
CA ALA A 265 14.80 -2.79 12.57
C ALA A 265 15.69 -3.71 13.44
N ASP A 266 15.91 -4.94 12.98
CA ASP A 266 16.73 -5.92 13.72
C ASP A 266 18.25 -5.80 13.44
N ASP A 267 18.66 -4.95 12.50
CA ASP A 267 20.08 -4.75 12.19
C ASP A 267 20.72 -3.76 13.18
N LEU A 268 20.76 -4.13 14.46
CA LEU A 268 21.21 -3.28 15.56
C LEU A 268 22.72 -2.95 15.51
N SER A 269 23.54 -3.79 14.88
CA SER A 269 24.96 -3.53 14.64
C SER A 269 25.23 -2.80 13.33
N PHE A 270 24.18 -2.58 12.52
CA PHE A 270 24.29 -2.07 11.16
C PHE A 270 25.25 -2.92 10.31
N ALA A 271 25.21 -4.24 10.50
CA ALA A 271 26.01 -5.21 9.77
C ALA A 271 25.79 -5.10 8.26
N HIS A 272 24.57 -4.73 7.83
CA HIS A 272 24.27 -4.54 6.41
C HIS A 272 24.70 -3.18 5.87
N LYS A 273 25.36 -2.31 6.64
CA LYS A 273 25.72 -0.95 6.19
C LYS A 273 26.53 -0.94 4.92
N ASN A 274 27.62 -1.72 4.89
CA ASN A 274 28.54 -1.75 3.74
C ASN A 274 27.85 -2.35 2.52
N TRP A 275 27.08 -3.42 2.72
CA TRP A 275 26.26 -4.03 1.68
C TRP A 275 25.23 -3.05 1.11
N THR A 276 24.47 -2.38 1.97
CA THR A 276 23.46 -1.37 1.58
C THR A 276 24.10 -0.19 0.86
N LEU A 277 25.27 0.28 1.33
CA LEU A 277 26.03 1.34 0.69
C LEU A 277 26.51 0.94 -0.70
N THR A 278 26.94 -0.31 -0.86
CA THR A 278 27.34 -0.88 -2.14
C THR A 278 26.15 -0.94 -3.09
N LEU A 279 24.99 -1.39 -2.64
CA LEU A 279 23.75 -1.38 -3.43
C LEU A 279 23.31 0.03 -3.82
N LEU A 280 23.37 1.00 -2.92
CA LEU A 280 23.04 2.40 -3.24
C LEU A 280 24.02 3.01 -4.25
N LYS A 281 25.26 2.54 -4.30
CA LYS A 281 26.24 2.97 -5.29
C LYS A 281 25.99 2.33 -6.66
N SER A 282 25.47 1.10 -6.71
CA SER A 282 25.08 0.47 -7.98
C SER A 282 23.80 1.08 -8.53
N LEU A 283 22.87 1.48 -7.65
CA LEU A 283 21.68 2.26 -8.01
C LEU A 283 22.03 3.70 -8.32
N SER A 284 22.49 3.90 -9.54
CA SER A 284 22.72 5.21 -10.09
C SER A 284 21.41 6.01 -10.09
N PRO A 285 21.37 7.23 -9.54
CA PRO A 285 20.22 8.12 -9.70
C PRO A 285 19.87 8.41 -11.17
N TYR A 286 20.73 8.04 -12.12
CA TYR A 286 20.43 8.08 -13.55
C TYR A 286 19.49 6.96 -13.98
N THR A 287 19.66 5.72 -13.47
CA THR A 287 18.80 4.59 -13.84
C THR A 287 17.38 4.78 -13.28
N LEU A 288 17.25 5.35 -12.08
CA LEU A 288 15.95 5.70 -11.47
C LEU A 288 15.23 6.87 -12.14
N VAL A 289 15.93 7.73 -12.88
CA VAL A 289 15.34 8.89 -13.53
C VAL A 289 14.97 8.59 -14.98
N ASP A 290 15.85 7.88 -15.69
CA ASP A 290 15.62 7.56 -17.09
C ASP A 290 14.33 6.72 -17.25
N SER A 291 13.99 5.88 -16.26
CA SER A 291 12.73 5.13 -16.17
C SER A 291 11.46 6.00 -16.05
N LEU A 292 11.56 7.21 -15.51
CA LEU A 292 10.42 8.10 -15.28
C LEU A 292 10.05 8.95 -16.50
N SER A 293 10.99 9.13 -17.43
CA SER A 293 10.88 10.08 -18.55
C SER A 293 9.98 9.63 -19.71
N SER A 294 9.60 8.35 -19.76
CA SER A 294 8.84 7.79 -20.90
C SER A 294 7.31 7.76 -20.70
N GLY A 295 6.82 7.97 -19.47
CA GLY A 295 5.39 7.88 -19.16
C GLY A 295 4.62 9.18 -19.41
N LYS A 296 3.40 9.10 -19.96
CA LYS A 296 2.45 10.22 -19.91
C LYS A 296 2.28 10.65 -18.45
N SER A 297 2.40 11.95 -18.20
CA SER A 297 2.33 12.51 -16.85
C SER A 297 0.98 12.17 -16.22
N THR A 298 1.00 11.47 -15.08
CA THR A 298 -0.16 11.37 -14.19
C THR A 298 -0.77 12.75 -13.96
N THR A 299 -2.09 12.81 -13.75
CA THR A 299 -2.72 14.09 -13.48
C THR A 299 -2.12 14.70 -12.21
N THR A 300 -1.81 15.99 -12.24
CA THR A 300 -1.21 16.67 -11.08
C THR A 300 -2.12 16.59 -9.84
N LYS A 301 -3.43 16.50 -10.05
CA LYS A 301 -4.44 16.44 -8.98
C LYS A 301 -4.34 15.18 -8.13
N ASP A 302 -4.05 14.04 -8.74
CA ASP A 302 -4.02 12.78 -8.00
C ASP A 302 -2.87 12.82 -6.99
N PHE A 303 -1.66 13.17 -7.42
CA PHE A 303 -0.53 13.27 -6.49
C PHE A 303 -0.61 14.47 -5.53
N GLU A 304 -1.33 15.55 -5.88
CA GLU A 304 -1.69 16.58 -4.92
C GLU A 304 -2.45 15.98 -3.73
N HIS A 305 -3.30 14.97 -3.96
CA HIS A 305 -3.97 14.26 -2.89
C HIS A 305 -2.98 13.55 -1.96
N ILE A 306 -2.06 12.75 -2.50
CA ILE A 306 -1.03 12.04 -1.71
C ILE A 306 -0.17 13.03 -0.92
N LEU A 307 0.35 14.08 -1.58
CA LEU A 307 1.19 15.07 -0.92
C LEU A 307 0.41 15.81 0.17
N GLY A 308 -0.85 16.15 -0.10
CA GLY A 308 -1.73 16.78 0.87
C GLY A 308 -1.98 15.90 2.11
N ILE A 309 -2.15 14.58 1.95
CA ILE A 309 -2.31 13.64 3.09
C ILE A 309 -1.07 13.66 3.96
N ILE A 310 0.12 13.54 3.34
CA ILE A 310 1.40 13.58 4.05
C ILE A 310 1.55 14.91 4.81
N VAL A 311 1.30 16.05 4.15
CA VAL A 311 1.43 17.37 4.77
C VAL A 311 0.42 17.56 5.91
N ARG A 312 -0.83 17.18 5.71
CA ARG A 312 -1.88 17.22 6.74
C ARG A 312 -1.48 16.39 7.95
N ARG A 313 -1.02 15.16 7.74
CA ARG A 313 -0.56 14.26 8.81
C ARG A 313 0.61 14.87 9.58
N LEU A 314 1.62 15.39 8.87
CA LEU A 314 2.77 16.06 9.50
C LEU A 314 2.33 17.28 10.31
N LEU A 315 1.43 18.12 9.77
CA LEU A 315 0.88 19.26 10.50
C LEU A 315 0.10 18.82 11.75
N GLY A 316 -0.76 17.80 11.65
CA GLY A 316 -1.50 17.27 12.79
C GLY A 316 -0.57 16.74 13.89
N LEU A 317 0.54 16.09 13.52
CA LEU A 317 1.58 15.67 14.47
C LEU A 317 2.25 16.86 15.17
N MET A 318 2.41 17.98 14.50
CA MET A 318 3.02 19.17 15.11
C MET A 318 2.04 19.95 16.01
N HIS A 319 0.75 19.98 15.65
CA HIS A 319 -0.30 20.66 16.42
C HIS A 319 -0.83 19.87 17.61
N ALA A 320 -0.67 18.54 17.62
CA ALA A 320 -1.07 17.69 18.76
C ALA A 320 -0.47 18.13 20.11
N LYS A 321 0.61 18.93 20.07
CA LYS A 321 1.26 19.60 21.21
C LYS A 321 0.32 20.48 22.03
N GLU A 322 -0.52 21.28 21.39
CA GLU A 322 -1.24 22.36 22.07
C GLU A 322 -2.50 21.86 22.79
N GLY A 323 -3.16 20.84 22.24
CA GLY A 323 -4.40 20.30 22.80
C GLY A 323 -4.21 19.25 23.90
N ALA A 324 -3.07 18.57 23.99
CA ALA A 324 -2.89 17.43 24.91
C ALA A 324 -2.93 17.81 26.40
N ALA A 325 -2.53 19.03 26.75
CA ALA A 325 -2.57 19.51 28.13
C ALA A 325 -4.02 19.81 28.61
N GLU A 326 -4.90 20.26 27.70
CA GLU A 326 -6.29 20.62 28.03
C GLU A 326 -7.29 19.48 27.78
N ALA A 327 -7.04 18.62 26.78
CA ALA A 327 -7.92 17.50 26.43
C ALA A 327 -7.94 16.35 27.46
N SER A 328 -7.10 16.39 28.50
CA SER A 328 -7.18 15.43 29.61
C SER A 328 -8.46 15.59 30.45
N PHE A 329 -9.14 16.74 30.36
CA PHE A 329 -10.32 17.04 31.18
C PHE A 329 -11.66 16.78 30.48
N VAL A 330 -11.69 16.80 29.14
CA VAL A 330 -12.87 16.55 28.32
C VAL A 330 -12.49 15.46 27.34
N GLY A 331 -13.04 14.25 27.48
CA GLY A 331 -12.65 13.04 26.75
C GLY A 331 -12.78 13.05 25.22
N THR A 332 -12.77 14.20 24.57
CA THR A 332 -12.64 14.38 23.13
C THR A 332 -11.20 14.06 22.74
N LYS A 333 -10.94 12.81 22.34
CA LYS A 333 -9.70 12.44 21.66
C LYS A 333 -9.58 13.30 20.40
N THR A 334 -8.64 14.23 20.36
CA THR A 334 -8.27 14.93 19.12
C THR A 334 -7.89 13.86 18.10
N SER A 335 -8.66 13.77 17.02
CA SER A 335 -8.47 12.75 16.01
C SER A 335 -7.22 13.10 15.20
N MET A 336 -6.12 12.42 15.45
CA MET A 336 -4.91 12.59 14.64
C MET A 336 -5.26 12.25 13.17
N PRO A 337 -4.98 13.13 12.19
CA PRO A 337 -5.31 12.88 10.79
C PRO A 337 -4.73 11.53 10.34
N PRO A 338 -5.39 10.67 9.56
CA PRO A 338 -4.89 9.34 9.22
C PRO A 338 -3.56 9.38 8.45
N PRO A 339 -2.71 8.34 8.54
CA PRO A 339 -1.53 8.22 7.70
C PRO A 339 -1.92 7.99 6.22
N LEU A 340 -0.98 8.23 5.31
CA LEU A 340 -1.12 7.80 3.92
C LEU A 340 -1.14 6.26 3.88
N ARG A 341 -2.21 5.68 3.34
CA ARG A 341 -2.37 4.22 3.26
C ARG A 341 -2.02 3.71 1.88
N ILE A 342 -1.07 2.79 1.83
CA ILE A 342 -0.58 2.19 0.59
C ILE A 342 -0.92 0.70 0.61
N ALA A 343 -1.76 0.22 -0.31
CA ALA A 343 -1.97 -1.21 -0.51
C ALA A 343 -1.00 -1.72 -1.58
N VAL A 344 -0.27 -2.80 -1.31
CA VAL A 344 0.68 -3.39 -2.28
C VAL A 344 0.21 -4.79 -2.64
N PHE A 345 -0.19 -4.96 -3.90
CA PHE A 345 -0.58 -6.24 -4.48
C PHE A 345 0.57 -6.83 -5.28
N GLY A 346 0.72 -8.15 -5.21
CA GLY A 346 1.60 -8.90 -6.10
C GLY A 346 1.75 -10.33 -5.61
N GLY A 347 2.69 -11.05 -6.21
CA GLY A 347 2.87 -12.46 -5.95
C GLY A 347 3.79 -12.72 -4.75
N PRO A 348 4.58 -13.80 -4.80
CA PRO A 348 5.45 -14.19 -3.71
C PRO A 348 6.49 -13.15 -3.31
N THR A 349 7.02 -12.36 -4.25
CA THR A 349 8.00 -11.32 -3.92
C THR A 349 7.37 -10.24 -3.03
N VAL A 350 6.15 -9.82 -3.31
CA VAL A 350 5.43 -8.88 -2.44
C VAL A 350 5.15 -9.53 -1.07
N ALA A 351 4.81 -10.82 -1.04
CA ALA A 351 4.61 -11.56 0.21
C ALA A 351 5.89 -11.63 1.08
N GLY A 352 7.06 -11.49 0.45
CA GLY A 352 8.37 -11.57 1.09
C GLY A 352 9.04 -12.93 0.91
N GLN A 353 8.77 -13.66 -0.17
CA GLN A 353 9.62 -14.80 -0.54
C GLN A 353 11.04 -14.31 -0.87
N GLY A 354 12.06 -15.10 -0.54
CA GLY A 354 13.48 -14.73 -0.75
C GLY A 354 14.14 -14.04 0.45
N CYS A 355 13.36 -13.39 1.29
CA CYS A 355 13.75 -12.81 2.58
C CYS A 355 14.58 -13.66 3.56
N GLN A 356 14.46 -14.98 3.45
CA GLN A 356 15.15 -15.92 4.34
C GLN A 356 16.57 -16.24 3.87
N ARG A 357 16.97 -15.77 2.68
CA ARG A 357 18.19 -16.20 1.98
C ARG A 357 19.42 -15.32 2.24
N GLY A 358 19.37 -14.40 3.21
CA GLY A 358 20.52 -13.56 3.55
C GLY A 358 21.73 -14.40 4.00
N ARG A 359 22.81 -14.40 3.20
CA ARG A 359 24.08 -15.08 3.54
C ARG A 359 24.65 -14.57 4.87
N GLY A 360 25.15 -15.50 5.68
CA GLY A 360 26.07 -15.19 6.79
C GLY A 360 25.43 -14.63 8.07
N ILE A 361 24.10 -14.61 8.17
CA ILE A 361 23.41 -14.13 9.37
C ILE A 361 22.75 -15.34 10.03
N SER A 362 23.42 -15.91 11.03
CA SER A 362 22.83 -16.91 11.92
C SER A 362 21.62 -16.29 12.61
N ARG A 363 20.42 -16.48 12.05
CA ARG A 363 19.18 -16.13 12.73
C ARG A 363 19.07 -17.02 13.96
N GLY A 364 19.30 -16.45 15.14
CA GLY A 364 18.91 -17.11 16.38
C GLY A 364 17.43 -17.47 16.29
N GLN A 365 17.08 -18.73 16.53
CA GLN A 365 15.73 -19.29 16.37
C GLN A 365 14.64 -18.54 17.16
N SER A 366 15.02 -17.65 18.08
CA SER A 366 14.14 -16.85 18.94
C SER A 366 13.93 -15.41 18.49
N SER A 367 14.56 -14.94 17.41
CA SER A 367 14.43 -13.56 16.96
C SER A 367 13.15 -13.35 16.15
N MET A 368 12.39 -12.29 16.44
CA MET A 368 11.25 -11.84 15.63
C MET A 368 11.62 -11.61 14.14
N SER A 369 12.91 -11.50 13.83
CA SER A 369 13.49 -11.50 12.48
C SER A 369 13.23 -12.77 11.67
N ALA A 370 12.70 -13.83 12.29
CA ALA A 370 12.25 -15.02 11.59
C ALA A 370 10.95 -14.81 10.80
N ASN A 371 10.21 -13.70 11.01
CA ASN A 371 9.06 -13.39 10.17
C ASN A 371 9.52 -12.71 8.86
N PRO A 372 9.50 -13.44 7.74
CA PRO A 372 9.94 -12.94 6.44
C PRO A 372 9.09 -11.77 5.91
N ALA A 373 7.91 -11.51 6.48
CA ALA A 373 7.14 -10.30 6.15
C ALA A 373 7.89 -8.99 6.45
N PHE A 374 8.84 -8.99 7.39
CA PHE A 374 9.58 -7.77 7.79
C PHE A 374 10.74 -7.39 6.88
N CYS A 375 11.13 -8.25 5.95
CA CYS A 375 12.12 -7.89 4.94
C CYS A 375 11.52 -7.72 3.54
N ALA A 376 10.23 -8.09 3.37
CA ALA A 376 9.48 -7.83 2.16
C ALA A 376 9.52 -6.33 1.84
N PHE A 377 9.62 -5.99 0.55
CA PHE A 377 9.74 -4.59 0.14
C PHE A 377 8.58 -3.70 0.60
N PRO A 378 7.30 -4.15 0.73
CA PRO A 378 6.25 -3.27 1.24
C PRO A 378 6.55 -2.76 2.65
N TYR A 379 7.05 -3.64 3.52
CA TYR A 379 7.41 -3.25 4.88
C TYR A 379 8.67 -2.38 4.91
N ARG A 380 9.66 -2.69 4.06
CA ARG A 380 10.85 -1.85 3.89
C ARG A 380 10.52 -0.46 3.37
N LEU A 381 9.57 -0.35 2.43
CA LEU A 381 9.03 0.90 1.93
C LEU A 381 8.35 1.69 3.04
N GLU A 382 7.51 1.06 3.86
CA GLU A 382 6.90 1.72 5.03
C GLU A 382 7.95 2.28 5.98
N GLN A 383 8.93 1.45 6.37
CA GLN A 383 10.00 1.86 7.27
C GLN A 383 10.84 2.99 6.68
N PHE A 384 11.20 2.86 5.41
CA PHE A 384 12.01 3.84 4.70
C PHE A 384 11.29 5.19 4.62
N LEU A 385 10.04 5.21 4.17
CA LEU A 385 9.25 6.44 4.06
C LEU A 385 9.03 7.09 5.43
N ASN A 386 8.66 6.32 6.46
CA ASN A 386 8.47 6.87 7.80
C ASN A 386 9.78 7.42 8.40
N ARG A 387 10.92 6.77 8.20
CA ARG A 387 12.22 7.26 8.71
C ARG A 387 12.74 8.46 7.93
N MET A 388 12.47 8.54 6.64
CA MET A 388 12.81 9.71 5.83
C MET A 388 11.91 10.90 6.20
N LEU A 389 10.61 10.67 6.38
CA LEU A 389 9.60 11.70 6.69
C LEU A 389 9.48 12.03 8.18
N LEU A 390 10.02 11.23 9.09
CA LEU A 390 10.09 11.42 10.54
C LEU A 390 11.36 10.75 11.10
N PRO A 391 12.56 11.27 10.81
CA PRO A 391 13.80 10.72 11.34
C PRO A 391 13.80 10.77 12.87
N PRO A 392 14.57 9.90 13.55
CA PRO A 392 14.54 9.79 15.02
C PRO A 392 14.73 11.11 15.77
N LEU A 393 15.53 12.05 15.24
CA LEU A 393 15.71 13.38 15.84
C LEU A 393 14.42 14.23 15.78
N ALA A 394 13.71 14.19 14.65
CA ALA A 394 12.44 14.88 14.51
C ALA A 394 11.34 14.22 15.33
N LEU A 395 11.29 12.88 15.31
CA LEU A 395 10.34 12.12 16.12
C LEU A 395 10.57 12.37 17.61
N LYS A 396 11.83 12.40 18.06
CA LYS A 396 12.17 12.76 19.44
C LYS A 396 11.68 14.17 19.77
N HIS A 397 11.92 15.15 18.90
CA HIS A 397 11.41 16.50 19.10
C HIS A 397 9.87 16.53 19.19
N ILE A 398 9.17 15.74 18.38
CA ILE A 398 7.70 15.62 18.43
C ILE A 398 7.23 14.95 19.74
N LEU A 399 7.91 13.89 20.19
CA LEU A 399 7.59 13.14 21.41
C LEU A 399 7.89 13.93 22.69
N ASP A 400 9.04 14.62 22.73
CA ASP A 400 9.44 15.49 23.84
C ASP A 400 8.42 16.64 24.04
N ASN A 401 7.60 16.93 23.03
CA ASN A 401 6.52 17.91 23.07
C ASN A 401 5.14 17.34 23.49
N GLY A 402 5.08 16.13 24.08
CA GLY A 402 3.90 15.67 24.83
C GLY A 402 2.91 14.76 24.07
N ILE A 403 3.27 14.26 22.89
CA ILE A 403 2.50 13.17 22.27
C ILE A 403 2.79 11.89 23.06
N GLY A 404 1.76 11.32 23.70
CA GLY A 404 1.89 10.19 24.63
C GLY A 404 2.78 9.06 24.10
N SER A 405 3.64 8.53 24.98
CA SER A 405 4.72 7.57 24.65
C SER A 405 4.27 6.25 24.00
N ASN A 406 2.96 5.99 23.90
CA ASN A 406 2.39 4.73 23.45
C ASN A 406 1.74 4.77 22.05
N THR A 407 1.67 5.92 21.38
CA THR A 407 1.08 5.96 20.03
C THR A 407 2.12 5.61 18.97
N ASN A 408 1.83 4.60 18.15
CA ASN A 408 2.59 4.32 16.93
C ASN A 408 2.43 5.50 15.94
N ILE A 409 3.31 6.49 16.04
CA ILE A 409 3.34 7.63 15.12
C ILE A 409 3.87 7.15 13.77
N ARG A 410 2.99 7.13 12.77
CA ARG A 410 3.32 6.83 11.38
C ARG A 410 2.77 7.93 10.47
N VAL A 411 3.52 8.30 9.44
CA VAL A 411 3.07 9.15 8.33
C VAL A 411 2.51 8.31 7.21
N VAL A 412 3.09 7.13 7.00
CA VAL A 412 2.71 6.17 5.96
C VAL A 412 2.43 4.82 6.61
N GLU A 413 1.40 4.14 6.12
CA GLU A 413 1.03 2.78 6.49
C GLU A 413 0.96 1.93 5.22
N VAL A 414 1.71 0.82 5.16
CA VAL A 414 1.75 -0.04 3.99
C VAL A 414 1.09 -1.39 4.30
N ILE A 415 0.05 -1.70 3.55
CA ILE A 415 -0.72 -2.94 3.63
C ILE A 415 -0.13 -3.89 2.58
N ASN A 416 0.65 -4.85 3.03
CA ASN A 416 1.17 -5.89 2.17
C ASN A 416 0.07 -6.93 1.89
N LEU A 417 -0.48 -6.92 0.66
CA LEU A 417 -1.47 -7.85 0.12
C LEU A 417 -0.83 -8.85 -0.86
N GLY A 418 0.49 -9.04 -0.77
CA GLY A 418 1.20 -10.04 -1.55
C GLY A 418 0.87 -11.46 -1.11
N GLU A 419 0.58 -12.34 -2.06
CA GLU A 419 0.28 -13.74 -1.81
C GLU A 419 0.90 -14.65 -2.88
N GLU A 420 1.55 -15.72 -2.44
CA GLU A 420 2.15 -16.74 -3.30
C GLU A 420 1.09 -17.49 -4.14
N GLY A 421 1.40 -17.76 -5.40
CA GLY A 421 0.50 -18.44 -6.33
C GLY A 421 -0.78 -17.64 -6.59
N THR A 422 -0.67 -16.31 -6.69
CA THR A 422 -1.78 -15.43 -7.07
C THR A 422 -1.41 -14.64 -8.32
N TYR A 423 -2.44 -14.12 -9.00
CA TYR A 423 -2.31 -13.34 -10.24
C TYR A 423 -3.11 -12.04 -10.13
N SER A 424 -3.07 -11.19 -11.16
CA SER A 424 -3.79 -9.92 -11.19
C SER A 424 -5.29 -10.08 -10.90
N ASP A 425 -5.93 -11.14 -11.38
CA ASP A 425 -7.37 -11.42 -11.18
C ASP A 425 -7.75 -11.54 -9.71
N TYR A 426 -6.86 -12.12 -8.89
CA TYR A 426 -7.03 -12.19 -7.43
C TYR A 426 -7.08 -10.78 -6.83
N SER A 427 -6.15 -9.91 -7.22
CA SER A 427 -6.15 -8.53 -6.75
C SER A 427 -7.28 -7.69 -7.33
N GLU A 428 -7.75 -8.00 -8.53
CA GLU A 428 -8.90 -7.35 -9.15
C GLU A 428 -10.14 -7.62 -8.31
N ALA A 429 -10.39 -8.88 -7.93
CA ALA A 429 -11.51 -9.23 -7.05
C ALA A 429 -11.45 -8.47 -5.72
N ILE A 430 -10.27 -8.42 -5.08
CA ILE A 430 -10.09 -7.70 -3.81
C ILE A 430 -10.33 -6.21 -3.97
N ALA A 431 -9.75 -5.59 -5.01
CA ALA A 431 -9.83 -4.17 -5.23
C ALA A 431 -11.25 -3.72 -5.63
N ARG A 432 -11.88 -4.45 -6.56
CA ARG A 432 -13.26 -4.24 -7.00
C ARG A 432 -14.22 -4.28 -5.82
N ASN A 433 -14.08 -5.32 -5.00
CA ASN A 433 -14.97 -5.59 -3.88
C ASN A 433 -14.53 -4.89 -2.58
N ARG A 434 -13.52 -4.01 -2.66
CA ARG A 434 -12.91 -3.25 -1.55
C ARG A 434 -12.63 -4.13 -0.32
N MET A 435 -12.13 -5.34 -0.53
CA MET A 435 -11.83 -6.30 0.54
C MET A 435 -10.51 -6.00 1.25
N TYR A 436 -10.22 -4.72 1.43
CA TYR A 436 -9.18 -4.27 2.33
C TYR A 436 -9.65 -4.50 3.78
N PRO A 437 -8.76 -4.58 4.76
CA PRO A 437 -9.16 -4.50 6.16
C PRO A 437 -10.10 -3.29 6.36
N PRO A 438 -11.23 -3.42 7.08
CA PRO A 438 -12.32 -2.42 7.08
C PRO A 438 -11.91 -1.04 7.58
N GLU A 439 -10.81 -0.96 8.34
CA GLU A 439 -10.24 0.31 8.81
C GLU A 439 -9.31 0.97 7.78
N MET A 440 -9.06 0.35 6.63
CA MET A 440 -7.90 0.62 5.78
C MET A 440 -8.25 0.74 4.28
N SER A 441 -9.14 1.67 3.94
CA SER A 441 -9.29 2.11 2.54
C SER A 441 -7.97 2.77 2.06
N PRO A 442 -7.29 2.23 1.02
CA PRO A 442 -6.01 2.78 0.56
C PRO A 442 -6.18 4.11 -0.16
N ASP A 443 -5.13 4.92 -0.16
CA ASP A 443 -5.00 6.18 -0.92
C ASP A 443 -4.09 5.99 -2.14
N LEU A 444 -3.19 5.00 -2.05
CA LEU A 444 -2.30 4.55 -3.12
C LEU A 444 -2.35 3.02 -3.20
N ILE A 445 -2.45 2.49 -4.40
CA ILE A 445 -2.34 1.06 -4.70
C ILE A 445 -1.07 0.85 -5.52
N ILE A 446 -0.19 -0.03 -5.08
CA ILE A 446 0.97 -0.49 -5.84
C ILE A 446 0.62 -1.87 -6.41
N HIS A 447 0.56 -1.97 -7.74
CA HIS A 447 0.31 -3.21 -8.46
C HIS A 447 1.64 -3.77 -8.97
N ALA A 448 2.14 -4.84 -8.32
CA ALA A 448 3.49 -5.36 -8.47
C ALA A 448 3.52 -6.85 -8.89
N TYR A 449 2.46 -7.37 -9.54
CA TYR A 449 2.48 -8.72 -10.12
C TYR A 449 3.50 -8.87 -11.26
N SER A 450 3.83 -7.77 -11.93
CA SER A 450 4.87 -7.73 -12.97
C SER A 450 6.29 -7.80 -12.42
N ILE A 451 6.47 -8.00 -11.11
CA ILE A 451 7.77 -8.33 -10.51
C ILE A 451 8.04 -9.83 -10.53
N ASP A 452 6.99 -10.65 -10.45
CA ASP A 452 7.13 -12.10 -10.28
C ASP A 452 7.12 -12.87 -11.61
N ASP A 453 7.00 -12.18 -12.76
CA ASP A 453 7.10 -12.71 -14.13
C ASP A 453 6.54 -14.14 -14.31
N TYR A 454 5.30 -14.34 -13.90
CA TYR A 454 4.50 -15.42 -14.47
C TYR A 454 4.06 -14.90 -15.84
N GLY A 455 4.71 -15.38 -16.92
CA GLY A 455 4.58 -14.91 -18.30
C GLY A 455 3.19 -15.04 -18.96
N THR A 456 2.12 -14.70 -18.25
CA THR A 456 0.80 -14.44 -18.82
C THR A 456 0.82 -13.10 -19.52
N GLY A 457 0.33 -13.07 -20.75
CA GLY A 457 0.31 -11.86 -21.58
C GLY A 457 -0.27 -10.66 -20.86
N LEU A 458 0.36 -9.50 -21.04
CA LEU A 458 -0.03 -8.21 -20.45
C LEU A 458 -1.47 -7.76 -20.78
N SER A 459 -2.18 -8.48 -21.65
CA SER A 459 -3.58 -8.25 -22.02
C SER A 459 -4.56 -8.33 -20.85
N GLU A 460 -4.18 -8.96 -19.73
CA GLU A 460 -5.07 -9.20 -18.58
C GLU A 460 -4.96 -8.16 -17.46
N ILE A 461 -4.19 -7.08 -17.65
CA ILE A 461 -4.00 -6.09 -16.58
C ILE A 461 -5.05 -4.95 -16.62
N GLU A 462 -5.63 -4.66 -17.78
CA GLU A 462 -6.68 -3.63 -17.91
C GLU A 462 -7.90 -3.85 -17.01
N PRO A 463 -8.42 -5.08 -16.83
CA PRO A 463 -9.51 -5.36 -15.90
C PRO A 463 -9.23 -4.91 -14.46
N PHE A 464 -8.00 -5.09 -13.95
CA PHE A 464 -7.61 -4.61 -12.63
C PHE A 464 -7.76 -3.08 -12.49
N TYR A 465 -7.22 -2.32 -13.45
CA TYR A 465 -7.29 -0.86 -13.40
C TYR A 465 -8.72 -0.35 -13.58
N ALA A 466 -9.48 -0.98 -14.48
CA ALA A 466 -10.89 -0.70 -14.65
C ALA A 466 -11.68 -0.99 -13.38
N ALA A 467 -11.42 -2.10 -12.69
CA ALA A 467 -12.07 -2.46 -11.44
C ALA A 467 -11.78 -1.47 -10.31
N VAL A 468 -10.52 -1.05 -10.14
CA VAL A 468 -10.15 0.00 -9.18
C VAL A 468 -10.86 1.31 -9.53
N HIS A 469 -10.83 1.75 -10.78
CA HIS A 469 -11.44 3.03 -11.14
C HIS A 469 -12.97 3.01 -11.07
N ASN A 470 -13.59 1.95 -11.59
CA ASN A 470 -15.04 1.81 -11.65
C ASN A 470 -15.66 1.60 -10.27
N SER A 471 -14.97 0.90 -9.37
CA SER A 471 -15.45 0.72 -7.99
C SER A 471 -15.52 2.03 -7.21
N PHE A 472 -14.79 3.08 -7.60
CA PHE A 472 -14.86 4.42 -6.99
C PHE A 472 -15.69 5.42 -7.81
N LYS A 473 -16.03 5.09 -9.06
CA LYS A 473 -16.89 5.88 -9.94
C LYS A 473 -18.38 5.59 -9.79
N SER A 474 -18.77 4.62 -8.95
CA SER A 474 -20.17 4.22 -8.77
C SER A 474 -21.08 5.45 -8.67
N GLU A 475 -22.20 5.42 -9.39
CA GLU A 475 -23.16 6.53 -9.51
C GLU A 475 -23.33 7.22 -8.15
N LEU A 476 -23.12 8.54 -8.11
CA LEU A 476 -23.36 9.36 -6.94
C LEU A 476 -24.74 8.98 -6.38
N LYS A 477 -24.77 8.31 -5.23
CA LYS A 477 -26.03 8.00 -4.56
C LYS A 477 -26.80 9.30 -4.40
N ASP A 478 -28.09 9.28 -4.72
CA ASP A 478 -28.95 10.45 -4.62
C ASP A 478 -28.77 11.13 -3.25
N GLY A 479 -28.32 12.40 -3.27
CA GLY A 479 -28.04 13.18 -2.07
C GLY A 479 -26.55 13.33 -1.70
N CYS A 480 -25.64 12.60 -2.33
CA CYS A 480 -24.20 12.83 -2.16
C CYS A 480 -23.71 13.93 -3.07
N ILE A 481 -22.98 14.89 -2.49
CA ILE A 481 -22.21 15.86 -3.26
C ILE A 481 -20.84 15.25 -3.59
N LYS A 482 -20.28 15.65 -4.73
CA LYS A 482 -19.00 15.14 -5.23
C LYS A 482 -17.85 15.40 -4.25
N GLU A 483 -17.96 16.47 -3.46
CA GLU A 483 -16.99 16.89 -2.47
C GLU A 483 -16.91 15.97 -1.25
N ASP A 484 -17.94 15.16 -0.98
CA ASP A 484 -17.99 14.21 0.14
C ASP A 484 -17.58 12.78 -0.26
N GLN A 485 -17.13 12.59 -1.51
CA GLN A 485 -16.65 11.29 -1.99
C GLN A 485 -15.14 11.17 -1.84
N LYS A 486 -14.68 10.07 -1.23
CA LYS A 486 -13.25 9.73 -1.22
C LYS A 486 -12.77 9.59 -2.68
N PRO A 487 -11.69 10.28 -3.10
CA PRO A 487 -11.16 10.11 -4.44
C PRO A 487 -10.69 8.65 -4.64
N PRO A 488 -10.70 8.15 -5.90
CA PRO A 488 -10.12 6.85 -6.20
C PRO A 488 -8.65 6.82 -5.78
N PRO A 489 -8.15 5.67 -5.30
CA PRO A 489 -6.73 5.54 -5.00
C PRO A 489 -5.91 5.69 -6.28
N ILE A 490 -4.73 6.30 -6.16
CA ILE A 490 -3.76 6.33 -7.27
C ILE A 490 -3.25 4.91 -7.48
N ILE A 491 -3.03 4.52 -8.73
CA ILE A 491 -2.42 3.23 -9.03
C ILE A 491 -0.99 3.45 -9.50
N LEU A 492 -0.04 2.81 -8.83
CA LEU A 492 1.35 2.72 -9.23
C LEU A 492 1.64 1.28 -9.68
N ARG A 493 1.84 1.10 -10.98
CA ARG A 493 2.29 -0.15 -11.60
C ARG A 493 3.80 -0.28 -11.42
N ALA A 494 4.23 -1.33 -10.72
CA ALA A 494 5.64 -1.65 -10.55
C ALA A 494 6.02 -2.77 -11.54
N LEU A 495 6.91 -2.45 -12.47
CA LEU A 495 7.38 -3.33 -13.54
C LEU A 495 8.83 -3.66 -13.36
N LEU A 496 9.26 -4.88 -13.70
CA LEU A 496 10.68 -5.13 -13.92
C LEU A 496 11.12 -4.48 -15.23
N GLU A 497 10.61 -4.93 -16.36
CA GLU A 497 11.07 -4.42 -17.65
C GLU A 497 10.12 -3.34 -18.22
N SER A 498 10.68 -2.45 -19.05
CA SER A 498 9.87 -1.46 -19.75
C SER A 498 9.08 -2.15 -20.85
N ASP A 499 7.77 -2.28 -20.66
CA ASP A 499 6.88 -2.82 -21.69
C ASP A 499 6.72 -1.82 -22.85
N GLU A 500 7.71 -1.72 -23.74
CA GLU A 500 7.58 -0.92 -24.99
C GLU A 500 6.43 -1.46 -25.87
N ALA A 501 6.05 -2.73 -25.69
CA ALA A 501 5.10 -3.46 -26.53
C ALA A 501 3.62 -3.11 -26.30
N THR A 502 3.26 -2.40 -25.22
CA THR A 502 1.85 -2.05 -25.01
C THR A 502 1.64 -0.56 -25.27
N GLY A 503 1.24 -0.24 -26.50
CA GLY A 503 0.57 1.02 -26.84
C GLY A 503 -0.79 1.19 -26.14
N ALA A 504 -1.04 0.45 -25.05
CA ALA A 504 -2.13 0.68 -24.12
C ALA A 504 -2.05 2.14 -23.71
N GLN A 505 -3.10 2.89 -24.04
CA GLN A 505 -3.21 4.27 -23.62
C GLN A 505 -3.23 4.25 -22.10
N SER A 506 -2.06 4.47 -21.47
CA SER A 506 -1.94 4.56 -20.02
C SER A 506 -2.99 5.54 -19.56
N ALA A 507 -3.99 5.05 -18.84
CA ALA A 507 -5.02 5.91 -18.31
C ALA A 507 -4.37 6.95 -17.40
N ASP A 508 -4.90 8.17 -17.38
CA ASP A 508 -4.26 9.32 -16.73
C ASP A 508 -4.00 9.15 -15.22
N TYR A 509 -4.57 8.11 -14.59
CA TYR A 509 -4.49 7.78 -13.17
C TYR A 509 -3.47 6.67 -12.84
N ILE A 510 -2.74 6.13 -13.83
CA ILE A 510 -1.74 5.08 -13.63
C ILE A 510 -0.33 5.69 -13.70
N MET A 511 0.42 5.55 -12.62
CA MET A 511 1.86 5.78 -12.60
C MET A 511 2.59 4.47 -12.89
N THR A 512 3.66 4.50 -13.66
CA THR A 512 4.51 3.33 -13.88
C THR A 512 5.88 3.57 -13.26
N SER A 513 6.35 2.61 -12.47
CA SER A 513 7.69 2.52 -11.93
C SER A 513 8.39 1.34 -12.59
N ILE A 514 9.53 1.59 -13.26
CA ILE A 514 10.31 0.56 -13.93
C ILE A 514 11.52 0.25 -13.04
N LEU A 515 11.53 -0.96 -12.49
CA LEU A 515 12.43 -1.44 -11.46
C LEU A 515 13.61 -2.24 -12.02
N GLY A 516 13.52 -2.77 -13.25
CA GLY A 516 14.40 -3.82 -13.76
C GLY A 516 15.86 -3.44 -13.79
N GLU A 517 16.20 -2.23 -14.25
CA GLU A 517 17.60 -1.78 -14.19
C GLU A 517 18.11 -1.71 -12.75
N ALA A 518 17.28 -1.21 -11.83
CA ALA A 518 17.63 -1.09 -10.43
C ALA A 518 17.77 -2.46 -9.74
N VAL A 519 16.86 -3.39 -10.01
CA VAL A 519 16.86 -4.75 -9.47
C VAL A 519 18.04 -5.55 -10.04
N ASP A 520 18.26 -5.49 -11.36
CA ASP A 520 19.39 -6.17 -12.03
C ASP A 520 20.76 -5.70 -11.50
N ASP A 521 20.94 -4.38 -11.33
CA ASP A 521 22.19 -3.79 -10.83
C ASP A 521 22.49 -4.25 -9.39
N VAL A 522 21.43 -4.50 -8.63
CA VAL A 522 21.48 -4.91 -7.23
C VAL A 522 21.75 -6.41 -7.11
N GLU A 523 21.14 -7.23 -7.97
CA GLU A 523 21.43 -8.65 -8.09
C GLU A 523 22.88 -8.90 -8.52
N GLU A 524 23.38 -8.14 -9.50
CA GLU A 524 24.79 -8.23 -9.92
C GLU A 524 25.73 -7.86 -8.77
N GLY A 525 25.41 -6.81 -8.01
CA GLY A 525 26.17 -6.43 -6.82
C GLY A 525 26.15 -7.50 -5.72
N GLU A 526 25.03 -8.19 -5.51
CA GLU A 526 24.91 -9.28 -4.53
C GLU A 526 25.74 -10.50 -4.96
N ALA A 527 25.71 -10.87 -6.24
CA ALA A 527 26.46 -12.01 -6.78
C ALA A 527 27.98 -11.86 -6.62
N GLN A 528 28.49 -10.62 -6.58
CA GLN A 528 29.92 -10.31 -6.45
C GLN A 528 30.42 -10.31 -5.00
N LEU A 529 29.55 -10.41 -4.01
CA LEU A 529 29.97 -10.45 -2.61
C LEU A 529 30.70 -11.76 -2.32
N PRO A 530 31.87 -11.72 -1.65
CA PRO A 530 32.67 -12.92 -1.39
C PRO A 530 31.82 -13.97 -0.67
N THR A 531 31.74 -15.14 -1.27
CA THR A 531 31.10 -16.31 -0.67
C THR A 531 32.00 -16.73 0.49
N GLY A 532 31.57 -16.57 1.75
CA GLY A 532 32.28 -17.24 2.85
C GLY A 532 32.45 -18.72 2.50
N GLU A 533 33.65 -19.28 2.66
CA GLU A 533 34.14 -20.56 2.12
C GLU A 533 33.38 -21.83 2.59
N SER A 534 32.15 -21.73 3.09
CA SER A 534 31.31 -22.88 3.39
C SER A 534 30.80 -23.49 2.07
N GLY A 535 31.51 -24.50 1.57
CA GLY A 535 31.27 -25.21 0.30
C GLY A 535 29.96 -26.01 0.17
N GLY A 536 28.83 -25.48 0.64
CA GLY A 536 27.51 -26.00 0.33
C GLY A 536 27.01 -25.42 -1.00
N VAL A 537 26.56 -26.28 -1.92
CA VAL A 537 25.81 -25.90 -3.12
C VAL A 537 24.54 -25.18 -2.63
N MET A 538 24.59 -23.86 -2.56
CA MET A 538 23.45 -23.05 -2.15
C MET A 538 22.53 -22.87 -3.35
N ASN A 539 21.25 -23.23 -3.18
CA ASN A 539 20.21 -22.93 -4.14
C ASN A 539 20.13 -21.41 -4.36
N THR A 540 20.69 -20.92 -5.48
CA THR A 540 20.61 -19.54 -5.98
C THR A 540 19.21 -19.19 -6.51
N GLY A 541 18.16 -19.87 -6.03
CA GLY A 541 16.86 -19.93 -6.69
C GLY A 541 15.97 -18.73 -6.42
N GLY A 542 16.33 -17.54 -6.91
CA GLY A 542 15.39 -16.43 -7.11
C GLY A 542 16.09 -15.07 -7.24
N ALA A 543 15.76 -14.36 -8.32
CA ALA A 543 16.20 -13.01 -8.65
C ALA A 543 15.99 -12.01 -7.47
N PHE A 544 14.88 -12.15 -6.75
CA PHE A 544 14.52 -11.23 -5.66
C PHE A 544 15.04 -11.64 -4.26
N GLY A 545 16.32 -11.36 -3.99
CA GLY A 545 16.93 -11.44 -2.66
C GLY A 545 16.54 -10.28 -1.72
N MET A 546 17.17 -10.19 -0.55
CA MET A 546 17.04 -9.01 0.34
C MET A 546 17.42 -7.73 -0.41
N ALA A 547 18.37 -7.84 -1.33
CA ALA A 547 18.84 -6.77 -2.19
C ALA A 547 17.70 -6.20 -3.05
N GLY A 548 17.01 -7.08 -3.79
CA GLY A 548 15.87 -6.72 -4.65
C GLY A 548 14.73 -6.04 -3.87
N HIS A 549 14.42 -6.51 -2.66
CA HIS A 549 13.40 -5.85 -1.83
C HIS A 549 13.79 -4.43 -1.41
N VAL A 550 15.06 -4.22 -1.05
CA VAL A 550 15.57 -2.90 -0.67
C VAL A 550 15.59 -1.97 -1.88
N ALA A 551 16.10 -2.45 -3.02
CA ALA A 551 16.15 -1.70 -4.28
C ALA A 551 14.78 -1.24 -4.74
N THR A 552 13.80 -2.13 -4.70
CA THR A 552 12.42 -1.85 -5.07
C THR A 552 11.80 -0.80 -4.16
N SER A 553 12.05 -0.89 -2.85
CA SER A 553 11.60 0.13 -1.91
C SER A 553 12.17 1.51 -2.22
N TRP A 554 13.45 1.58 -2.63
CA TRP A 554 14.09 2.83 -2.99
C TRP A 554 13.59 3.39 -4.31
N ALA A 555 13.44 2.57 -5.34
CA ALA A 555 12.92 3.00 -6.63
C ALA A 555 11.50 3.57 -6.48
N LEU A 556 10.61 2.86 -5.79
CA LEU A 556 9.26 3.36 -5.51
C LEU A 556 9.27 4.68 -4.73
N ALA A 557 10.10 4.80 -3.69
CA ALA A 557 10.19 6.04 -2.92
C ALA A 557 10.79 7.20 -3.72
N PHE A 558 11.75 6.91 -4.59
CA PHE A 558 12.36 7.87 -5.51
C PHE A 558 11.33 8.41 -6.50
N ASP A 559 10.53 7.52 -7.10
CA ASP A 559 9.49 7.87 -8.07
C ASP A 559 8.41 8.75 -7.43
N LEU A 560 7.95 8.38 -6.22
CA LEU A 560 7.02 9.20 -5.45
C LEU A 560 7.59 10.60 -5.15
N ALA A 561 8.87 10.68 -4.76
CA ALA A 561 9.54 11.95 -4.51
C ALA A 561 9.67 12.79 -5.79
N HIS A 562 10.03 12.16 -6.91
CA HIS A 562 10.14 12.82 -8.21
C HIS A 562 8.79 13.41 -8.66
N ALA A 563 7.72 12.64 -8.55
CA ALA A 563 6.37 13.09 -8.87
C ALA A 563 5.93 14.27 -7.98
N ALA A 564 6.19 14.21 -6.67
CA ALA A 564 5.91 15.32 -5.76
C ALA A 564 6.67 16.60 -6.15
N LEU A 565 7.95 16.47 -6.54
CA LEU A 565 8.77 17.60 -6.97
C LEU A 565 8.29 18.22 -8.29
N LYS A 566 7.91 17.38 -9.26
CA LYS A 566 7.31 17.85 -10.51
C LYS A 566 6.05 18.68 -10.25
N ILE A 567 5.22 18.25 -9.31
CA ILE A 567 4.00 18.95 -8.92
C ILE A 567 4.30 20.26 -8.20
N CYS A 568 5.21 20.25 -7.24
CA CYS A 568 5.58 21.50 -6.55
C CYS A 568 6.22 22.52 -7.49
N LYS A 569 6.99 22.07 -8.48
CA LYS A 569 7.51 22.95 -9.55
C LYS A 569 6.37 23.53 -10.39
N SER A 570 5.38 22.73 -10.76
CA SER A 570 4.22 23.21 -11.53
C SER A 570 3.39 24.25 -10.76
N LYS A 571 3.22 24.06 -9.44
CA LYS A 571 2.48 24.97 -8.56
C LYS A 571 3.24 26.25 -8.21
N ALA A 572 4.56 26.25 -8.29
CA ALA A 572 5.38 27.44 -8.02
C ALA A 572 4.96 28.65 -8.88
N VAL A 573 4.47 28.38 -10.10
CA VAL A 573 3.99 29.40 -11.05
C VAL A 573 2.62 29.94 -10.64
N THR A 574 1.77 29.12 -10.03
CA THR A 574 0.38 29.51 -9.67
C THR A 574 0.29 30.21 -8.31
N ILE A 575 1.16 29.88 -7.35
CA ILE A 575 1.08 30.42 -5.97
C ILE A 575 1.28 31.95 -5.94
N SER A 576 2.06 32.53 -6.85
CA SER A 576 2.21 33.99 -6.97
C SER A 576 0.89 34.72 -7.26
N GLU A 577 -0.14 34.03 -7.76
CA GLU A 577 -1.48 34.58 -7.98
C GLU A 577 -2.41 34.36 -6.79
N LEU A 578 -2.15 33.35 -5.95
CA LEU A 578 -2.99 33.02 -4.78
C LEU A 578 -2.78 33.97 -3.59
N ASP A 579 -1.59 34.57 -3.44
CA ASP A 579 -1.30 35.58 -2.40
C ASP A 579 -2.22 36.83 -2.49
N GLN A 580 -3.01 36.97 -3.56
CA GLN A 580 -4.00 38.05 -3.73
C GLN A 580 -5.44 37.64 -3.41
N ARG A 581 -5.74 36.36 -3.12
CA ARG A 581 -7.11 35.95 -2.79
C ARG A 581 -7.40 36.22 -1.31
N PRO A 582 -8.50 36.93 -0.99
CA PRO A 582 -8.88 37.17 0.40
C PRO A 582 -9.11 35.84 1.12
N ALA A 583 -8.70 35.77 2.39
CA ALA A 583 -8.83 34.60 3.25
C ALA A 583 -10.21 33.95 3.04
N ILE A 584 -10.22 32.65 2.70
CA ILE A 584 -11.44 31.89 2.51
C ILE A 584 -12.27 32.07 3.78
N HIS A 585 -13.34 32.87 3.69
CA HIS A 585 -14.25 33.06 4.80
C HIS A 585 -14.77 31.67 5.17
N LYS A 586 -14.40 31.17 6.36
CA LYS A 586 -15.00 29.99 6.98
C LYS A 586 -16.50 30.16 6.83
N ARG A 587 -17.11 29.37 5.94
CA ARG A 587 -18.54 29.36 5.76
C ARG A 587 -19.05 28.86 7.11
N ALA A 588 -19.58 29.78 7.93
CA ALA A 588 -20.11 29.42 9.22
C ALA A 588 -21.20 28.38 8.97
N ILE A 589 -20.90 27.13 9.25
CA ILE A 589 -21.87 26.05 9.17
C ILE A 589 -22.83 26.36 10.31
N SER A 590 -24.03 26.82 9.97
CA SER A 590 -25.08 27.10 10.94
C SER A 590 -25.34 25.80 11.70
N GLN A 591 -25.12 25.81 13.03
CA GLN A 591 -25.29 24.67 13.93
C GLN A 591 -26.75 24.17 14.05
N ASP A 592 -27.65 24.54 13.14
CA ASP A 592 -29.10 24.29 13.22
C ASP A 592 -29.53 23.02 12.46
N GLU A 593 -28.59 22.19 12.00
CA GLU A 593 -28.87 20.88 11.36
C GLU A 593 -28.73 19.72 12.37
N THR A 594 -29.49 19.73 13.46
CA THR A 594 -29.42 18.68 14.50
C THR A 594 -30.29 17.44 14.23
N SER A 595 -30.77 17.15 13.01
CA SER A 595 -31.61 15.95 12.81
C SER A 595 -31.73 15.38 11.39
N PHE A 596 -30.91 15.79 10.43
CA PHE A 596 -30.90 15.05 9.17
C PHE A 596 -30.24 13.69 9.41
N PRO A 597 -30.91 12.56 9.10
CA PRO A 597 -30.24 11.27 9.08
C PRO A 597 -29.07 11.44 8.12
N SER A 598 -27.84 11.36 8.64
CA SER A 598 -26.65 11.48 7.82
C SER A 598 -26.76 10.39 6.77
N PHE A 599 -27.15 10.77 5.55
CA PHE A 599 -26.97 9.91 4.39
C PHE A 599 -25.46 9.75 4.30
N GLN A 600 -24.97 8.66 4.90
CA GLN A 600 -23.56 8.31 4.85
C GLN A 600 -23.28 8.05 3.38
N CYS A 601 -22.73 9.07 2.73
CA CYS A 601 -22.15 8.90 1.42
C CYS A 601 -21.22 7.71 1.46
N ASP A 602 -21.15 6.99 0.34
CA ASP A 602 -20.24 5.87 0.27
C ASP A 602 -18.82 6.42 0.37
N ASN A 603 -18.34 6.34 1.60
CA ASN A 603 -17.09 6.85 2.12
C ASN A 603 -15.86 6.12 1.55
N GLY A 604 -16.07 5.22 0.58
CA GLY A 604 -15.09 4.19 0.20
C GLY A 604 -14.87 3.14 1.28
N ILE A 605 -15.58 3.26 2.42
CA ILE A 605 -15.48 2.40 3.60
C ILE A 605 -16.62 1.38 3.62
N ASN A 606 -17.80 1.73 3.09
CA ASN A 606 -18.90 0.78 3.00
C ASN A 606 -18.52 -0.25 1.93
N PRO A 607 -18.28 -1.53 2.30
CA PRO A 607 -17.93 -2.54 1.31
C PRO A 607 -19.10 -2.68 0.34
N PRO A 608 -18.87 -2.85 -0.97
CA PRO A 608 -19.95 -3.08 -1.94
C PRO A 608 -20.70 -4.40 -1.69
N CYS A 609 -20.21 -5.22 -0.75
CA CYS A 609 -20.73 -6.55 -0.48
C CYS A 609 -21.62 -6.59 0.76
N ILE A 610 -22.74 -7.31 0.67
CA ILE A 610 -23.56 -7.68 1.85
C ILE A 610 -22.86 -8.72 2.71
N PHE A 611 -21.98 -9.51 2.08
CA PHE A 611 -21.19 -10.52 2.72
C PHE A 611 -19.87 -10.66 1.96
N SER A 612 -18.77 -10.64 2.68
CA SER A 612 -17.45 -10.86 2.12
C SER A 612 -16.53 -11.51 3.15
N ILE A 613 -15.90 -12.62 2.75
CA ILE A 613 -14.82 -13.26 3.51
C ILE A 613 -13.63 -13.46 2.59
N LEU A 614 -12.46 -13.05 3.06
CA LEU A 614 -11.16 -13.37 2.51
C LEU A 614 -10.35 -13.97 3.66
N SER A 615 -10.02 -15.24 3.54
CA SER A 615 -9.30 -15.96 4.58
C SER A 615 -7.79 -15.97 4.31
N GLY A 616 -7.02 -16.07 5.40
CA GLY A 616 -5.55 -16.03 5.34
C GLY A 616 -4.96 -14.76 5.97
N PRO A 617 -3.63 -14.69 6.13
CA PRO A 617 -2.97 -13.65 6.90
C PRO A 617 -3.19 -12.23 6.36
N LYS A 618 -3.61 -12.11 5.10
CA LYS A 618 -3.85 -10.84 4.40
C LYS A 618 -5.32 -10.51 4.21
N GLY A 619 -6.21 -11.45 4.51
CA GLY A 619 -7.65 -11.26 4.37
C GLY A 619 -8.29 -10.62 5.59
N ASN A 620 -9.60 -10.33 5.49
CA ASN A 620 -10.40 -9.83 6.62
C ASN A 620 -10.61 -10.91 7.70
N VAL A 621 -10.26 -12.18 7.44
CA VAL A 621 -10.35 -13.27 8.41
C VAL A 621 -9.08 -14.12 8.47
N ALA A 622 -8.15 -13.72 9.35
CA ALA A 622 -6.82 -14.33 9.43
C ALA A 622 -6.75 -15.69 10.14
N ARG A 623 -7.73 -16.05 10.99
CA ARG A 623 -7.69 -17.30 11.79
C ARG A 623 -8.85 -18.22 11.45
N PRO A 624 -8.65 -19.55 11.42
CA PRO A 624 -9.72 -20.53 11.23
C PRO A 624 -10.92 -20.35 12.18
N SER A 625 -10.67 -19.98 13.43
CA SER A 625 -11.73 -19.72 14.42
C SER A 625 -12.60 -18.52 14.07
N PHE A 626 -11.98 -17.44 13.60
CA PHE A 626 -12.71 -16.24 13.15
C PHE A 626 -13.45 -16.50 11.85
N LEU A 627 -12.94 -17.40 10.99
CA LEU A 627 -13.60 -17.80 9.75
C LEU A 627 -14.93 -18.47 10.04
N LEU A 628 -14.94 -19.43 10.95
CA LEU A 628 -16.18 -20.06 11.37
C LEU A 628 -17.16 -19.05 11.98
N GLN A 629 -16.68 -18.20 12.90
CA GLN A 629 -17.52 -17.16 13.52
C GLN A 629 -18.15 -16.20 12.50
N SER A 630 -17.44 -15.90 11.41
CA SER A 630 -17.93 -14.99 10.37
C SER A 630 -19.00 -15.62 9.48
N ILE A 631 -18.96 -16.95 9.28
CA ILE A 631 -19.92 -17.65 8.41
C ILE A 631 -21.11 -18.23 9.17
N THR A 632 -20.91 -18.67 10.42
CA THR A 632 -21.92 -19.38 11.23
C THR A 632 -23.28 -18.67 11.27
N PRO A 633 -23.38 -17.33 11.37
CA PRO A 633 -24.68 -16.65 11.36
C PRO A 633 -25.53 -16.91 10.11
N PHE A 634 -24.90 -17.30 9.00
CA PHE A 634 -25.55 -17.55 7.72
C PHE A 634 -25.72 -19.05 7.43
N VAL A 635 -25.06 -19.95 8.18
CA VAL A 635 -25.11 -21.40 7.92
C VAL A 635 -26.46 -21.98 8.32
N VAL A 636 -27.20 -22.50 7.36
CA VAL A 636 -28.44 -23.27 7.57
C VAL A 636 -28.13 -24.76 7.67
N GLU A 637 -27.21 -25.23 6.83
CA GLU A 637 -26.81 -26.63 6.74
C GLU A 637 -25.30 -26.72 6.54
N ASN A 638 -24.65 -27.66 7.22
CA ASN A 638 -23.25 -27.99 6.98
C ASN A 638 -23.00 -29.46 7.31
N THR A 639 -22.78 -30.28 6.28
CA THR A 639 -22.58 -31.74 6.41
C THR A 639 -21.13 -32.19 6.25
N GLY A 640 -20.16 -31.26 6.17
CA GLY A 640 -18.75 -31.66 6.02
C GLY A 640 -17.74 -30.56 5.71
N TRP A 641 -18.10 -29.30 5.84
CA TRP A 641 -17.22 -28.15 5.61
C TRP A 641 -16.68 -27.61 6.93
N SER A 642 -15.37 -27.45 7.04
CA SER A 642 -14.73 -26.96 8.26
C SER A 642 -13.60 -25.99 7.95
N PRO A 643 -13.36 -24.98 8.80
CA PRO A 643 -12.21 -24.11 8.62
C PRO A 643 -10.91 -24.91 8.82
N SER A 644 -9.95 -24.74 7.93
CA SER A 644 -8.64 -25.38 8.02
C SER A 644 -7.54 -24.43 7.54
N SER A 645 -6.40 -24.47 8.22
CA SER A 645 -5.17 -23.81 7.79
C SER A 645 -4.24 -24.89 7.30
N ASP A 646 -3.95 -24.86 6.00
CA ASP A 646 -2.97 -25.78 5.44
C ASP A 646 -1.59 -25.14 5.53
N MET A 647 -0.67 -25.77 6.27
CA MET A 647 0.71 -25.30 6.38
C MET A 647 1.61 -25.90 5.29
N THR A 648 1.15 -26.90 4.53
CA THR A 648 1.96 -27.49 3.46
C THR A 648 1.97 -26.62 2.21
N ALA A 649 0.97 -25.75 2.03
CA ALA A 649 0.82 -24.84 0.90
C ALA A 649 1.78 -23.63 0.90
N GLY A 650 3.00 -23.82 1.38
CA GLY A 650 4.06 -22.83 1.31
C GLY A 650 3.93 -21.65 2.30
N PHE A 651 4.54 -20.53 1.91
CA PHE A 651 4.77 -19.38 2.78
C PHE A 651 3.49 -18.65 3.17
N SER A 652 2.47 -18.74 2.31
CA SER A 652 1.22 -18.01 2.42
C SER A 652 0.25 -18.57 3.48
N ARG A 653 0.45 -19.81 3.96
CA ARG A 653 -0.44 -20.48 4.94
C ARG A 653 -1.91 -20.22 4.63
N LYS A 654 -2.35 -20.59 3.43
CA LYS A 654 -3.69 -20.31 2.92
C LYS A 654 -4.71 -20.92 3.89
N THR A 655 -5.34 -20.11 4.71
CA THR A 655 -6.47 -20.54 5.55
C THR A 655 -7.71 -20.56 4.67
N GLY A 656 -8.68 -21.43 4.93
CA GLY A 656 -9.92 -21.49 4.16
C GLY A 656 -10.94 -22.47 4.73
N ILE A 657 -12.09 -22.58 4.08
CA ILE A 657 -13.12 -23.57 4.39
C ILE A 657 -12.87 -24.79 3.51
N VAL A 658 -12.70 -25.96 4.11
CA VAL A 658 -12.35 -27.20 3.42
C VAL A 658 -13.49 -28.20 3.55
N ALA A 659 -13.94 -28.75 2.42
CA ALA A 659 -14.82 -29.91 2.39
C ALA A 659 -14.03 -31.17 2.74
N ASN A 660 -14.60 -32.05 3.58
CA ASN A 660 -13.89 -33.23 4.10
C ASN A 660 -14.28 -34.57 3.49
N ALA A 661 -15.38 -34.63 2.74
CA ALA A 661 -15.86 -35.86 2.12
C ALA A 661 -16.74 -35.52 0.91
N ARG A 662 -16.69 -36.36 -0.13
CA ARG A 662 -17.59 -36.24 -1.29
C ARG A 662 -19.05 -36.16 -0.86
N GLY A 663 -19.80 -35.23 -1.46
CA GLY A 663 -21.18 -34.92 -1.09
C GLY A 663 -21.34 -33.96 0.09
N ALA A 664 -20.23 -33.54 0.74
CA ALA A 664 -20.28 -32.51 1.77
C ALA A 664 -20.95 -31.25 1.23
N THR A 665 -21.97 -30.78 1.94
CA THR A 665 -22.82 -29.66 1.56
C THR A 665 -22.76 -28.56 2.61
N MET A 666 -22.67 -27.31 2.18
CA MET A 666 -22.83 -26.13 3.02
C MET A 666 -23.85 -25.20 2.38
N THR A 667 -24.91 -24.87 3.12
CA THR A 667 -25.97 -23.95 2.68
C THR A 667 -25.91 -22.70 3.54
N LEU A 668 -25.69 -21.54 2.90
CA LEU A 668 -25.71 -20.22 3.50
C LEU A 668 -26.99 -19.48 3.10
N LEU A 669 -27.66 -18.83 4.05
CA LEU A 669 -28.86 -18.02 3.81
C LEU A 669 -28.65 -16.59 4.32
N PHE A 670 -28.75 -15.64 3.41
CA PHE A 670 -28.70 -14.20 3.67
C PHE A 670 -30.11 -13.66 3.59
N ARG A 671 -30.70 -13.36 4.76
CA ARG A 671 -32.09 -12.90 4.83
C ARG A 671 -32.21 -11.40 4.68
N ASN A 672 -33.27 -10.95 4.01
CA ASN A 672 -33.66 -9.53 3.92
C ASN A 672 -32.46 -8.64 3.58
N ILE A 673 -31.83 -8.90 2.43
CA ILE A 673 -30.59 -8.23 2.06
C ILE A 673 -30.81 -6.71 1.99
N THR A 674 -29.91 -5.94 2.59
CA THR A 674 -30.04 -4.47 2.67
C THR A 674 -29.51 -3.75 1.43
N ARG A 675 -28.92 -4.51 0.50
CA ARG A 675 -28.32 -4.02 -0.75
C ARG A 675 -28.56 -5.05 -1.84
N PRO A 676 -28.69 -4.64 -3.11
CA PRO A 676 -28.81 -5.59 -4.20
C PRO A 676 -27.54 -6.44 -4.29
N VAL A 677 -27.69 -7.69 -4.70
CA VAL A 677 -26.56 -8.57 -5.03
C VAL A 677 -26.58 -8.79 -6.53
N ARG A 678 -25.63 -8.17 -7.22
CA ARG A 678 -25.46 -8.26 -8.68
C ARG A 678 -24.27 -9.13 -9.07
N ARG A 679 -23.39 -9.44 -8.13
CA ARG A 679 -22.18 -10.22 -8.41
C ARG A 679 -21.89 -11.22 -7.30
N PHE A 680 -21.45 -12.41 -7.70
CA PHE A 680 -20.90 -13.41 -6.81
C PHE A 680 -19.46 -13.72 -7.20
N ASP A 681 -18.50 -13.51 -6.30
CA ASP A 681 -17.11 -13.92 -6.49
C ASP A 681 -16.72 -14.98 -5.46
N VAL A 682 -15.94 -15.96 -5.91
CA VAL A 682 -15.35 -17.00 -5.07
C VAL A 682 -13.86 -17.12 -5.38
N LEU A 683 -13.07 -17.27 -4.32
CA LEU A 683 -11.64 -17.55 -4.39
C LEU A 683 -11.42 -18.97 -3.88
N THR A 684 -10.77 -19.81 -4.67
CA THR A 684 -10.58 -21.23 -4.37
C THR A 684 -9.11 -21.60 -4.44
N LEU A 685 -8.70 -22.65 -3.72
CA LEU A 685 -7.37 -23.23 -3.91
C LEU A 685 -7.40 -24.19 -5.10
N ARG A 686 -6.48 -24.02 -6.05
CA ARG A 686 -6.13 -25.07 -7.03
C ARG A 686 -4.75 -25.62 -6.74
N SER A 687 -4.56 -26.92 -6.94
CA SER A 687 -3.29 -27.57 -6.64
C SER A 687 -2.99 -28.78 -7.52
N THR A 688 -1.70 -29.02 -7.79
CA THR A 688 -1.21 -30.27 -8.42
C THR A 688 -1.11 -31.43 -7.42
N SER A 689 -1.22 -31.16 -6.12
CA SER A 689 -1.07 -32.19 -5.09
C SER A 689 -2.19 -33.20 -5.14
N GLN A 690 -1.83 -34.46 -4.93
CA GLN A 690 -2.73 -35.62 -5.02
C GLN A 690 -3.94 -35.51 -4.07
N ILE A 691 -3.84 -34.75 -2.97
CA ILE A 691 -4.92 -34.54 -2.00
C ILE A 691 -6.09 -33.73 -2.61
N TRP A 692 -5.79 -32.82 -3.55
CA TRP A 692 -6.78 -31.94 -4.20
C TRP A 692 -7.19 -32.45 -5.58
N LYS A 693 -6.58 -33.55 -6.04
CA LYS A 693 -6.86 -34.17 -7.33
C LYS A 693 -8.34 -34.55 -7.43
N ASP A 694 -8.92 -34.31 -8.61
CA ASP A 694 -10.32 -34.56 -8.91
C ASP A 694 -11.34 -33.79 -8.04
N GLY A 695 -10.87 -32.91 -7.13
CA GLY A 695 -11.74 -32.11 -6.28
C GLY A 695 -12.55 -31.11 -7.11
N ALA A 696 -13.88 -31.13 -6.99
CA ALA A 696 -14.72 -30.14 -7.64
C ALA A 696 -15.95 -29.81 -6.79
N ALA A 697 -16.27 -28.53 -6.70
CA ALA A 697 -17.45 -28.07 -5.96
C ALA A 697 -18.44 -27.36 -6.89
N GLN A 698 -19.72 -27.72 -6.76
CA GLN A 698 -20.83 -27.03 -7.38
C GLN A 698 -21.33 -25.92 -6.45
N PHE A 699 -21.49 -24.74 -7.01
CA PHE A 699 -22.09 -23.58 -6.37
C PHE A 699 -23.46 -23.35 -6.99
N VAL A 700 -24.48 -23.26 -6.14
CA VAL A 700 -25.87 -23.01 -6.54
C VAL A 700 -26.32 -21.76 -5.78
N LEU A 701 -26.51 -20.67 -6.51
CA LEU A 701 -26.98 -19.40 -5.97
C LEU A 701 -28.45 -19.20 -6.37
N VAL A 702 -29.30 -19.00 -5.39
CA VAL A 702 -30.73 -18.76 -5.59
C VAL A 702 -31.07 -17.35 -5.08
N THR A 703 -31.64 -16.52 -5.94
CA THR A 703 -32.02 -15.12 -5.64
C THR A 703 -33.52 -14.89 -5.83
N GLY A 704 -34.07 -13.85 -5.17
CA GLY A 704 -35.45 -13.40 -5.41
C GLY A 704 -36.55 -14.22 -4.73
N GLY A 705 -36.20 -15.10 -3.80
CA GLY A 705 -37.15 -15.84 -2.97
C GLY A 705 -37.27 -15.28 -1.55
N ASP A 706 -38.35 -15.63 -0.87
CA ASP A 706 -38.48 -15.51 0.59
C ASP A 706 -38.42 -16.92 1.20
N PHE A 707 -37.24 -17.26 1.72
CA PHE A 707 -36.98 -18.59 2.30
C PHE A 707 -37.24 -18.61 3.81
N SER A 708 -37.72 -17.50 4.37
CA SER A 708 -37.78 -17.29 5.81
C SER A 708 -39.16 -17.50 6.43
N HIS A 709 -40.24 -17.46 5.64
CA HIS A 709 -41.62 -17.47 6.14
C HIS A 709 -42.36 -18.83 6.04
N GLY A 710 -41.63 -19.95 6.05
CA GLY A 710 -42.20 -21.30 6.11
C GLY A 710 -42.37 -21.98 4.74
N GLU A 711 -42.75 -23.27 4.75
CA GLU A 711 -42.74 -24.15 3.56
C GLU A 711 -43.70 -23.67 2.46
N GLU A 712 -44.86 -23.11 2.83
CA GLU A 712 -45.86 -22.58 1.89
C GLU A 712 -45.34 -21.32 1.16
N VAL A 713 -44.72 -20.38 1.88
CA VAL A 713 -44.12 -19.17 1.29
C VAL A 713 -42.87 -19.51 0.49
N ALA A 714 -42.08 -20.49 0.94
CA ALA A 714 -40.93 -20.99 0.20
C ALA A 714 -41.34 -21.64 -1.13
N GLN A 715 -42.47 -22.36 -1.16
CA GLN A 715 -42.97 -23.00 -2.38
C GLN A 715 -43.51 -21.96 -3.38
N ALA A 716 -44.24 -20.95 -2.92
CA ALA A 716 -44.66 -19.84 -3.77
C ALA A 716 -43.45 -19.01 -4.26
N SER A 717 -42.45 -18.80 -3.40
CA SER A 717 -41.22 -18.09 -3.74
C SER A 717 -40.32 -18.87 -4.70
N ALA A 718 -40.43 -20.21 -4.74
CA ALA A 718 -39.66 -21.03 -5.68
C ALA A 718 -40.02 -20.68 -7.14
N GLU A 719 -41.26 -20.27 -7.41
CA GLU A 719 -41.70 -19.86 -8.75
C GLU A 719 -41.07 -18.53 -9.21
N SER A 720 -40.77 -17.61 -8.28
CA SER A 720 -40.09 -16.34 -8.57
C SER A 720 -38.58 -16.40 -8.41
N SER A 721 -38.07 -17.46 -7.79
CA SER A 721 -36.66 -17.62 -7.51
C SER A 721 -35.86 -17.89 -8.78
N LYS A 722 -34.66 -17.32 -8.84
CA LYS A 722 -33.74 -17.51 -9.97
C LYS A 722 -32.52 -18.25 -9.49
N GLU A 723 -32.25 -19.38 -10.15
CA GLU A 723 -31.11 -20.23 -9.83
C GLU A 723 -29.98 -20.01 -10.83
N THR A 724 -28.77 -19.77 -10.32
CA THR A 724 -27.53 -19.76 -11.08
C THR A 724 -26.63 -20.85 -10.51
N SER A 725 -26.19 -21.80 -11.34
CA SER A 725 -25.30 -22.88 -10.91
C SER A 725 -24.06 -23.01 -11.78
N PHE A 726 -22.93 -23.34 -11.16
CA PHE A 726 -21.66 -23.60 -11.84
C PHE A 726 -20.78 -24.52 -11.00
N GLU A 727 -19.79 -25.16 -11.64
CA GLU A 727 -18.84 -26.07 -10.99
C GLU A 727 -17.41 -25.53 -11.14
N ILE A 728 -16.64 -25.57 -10.05
CA ILE A 728 -15.23 -25.18 -10.05
C ILE A 728 -14.38 -26.40 -9.68
N SER A 729 -13.32 -26.64 -10.45
CA SER A 729 -12.30 -27.65 -10.13
C SER A 729 -11.19 -27.08 -9.24
N ALA A 730 -10.74 -27.89 -8.28
CA ALA A 730 -9.55 -27.69 -7.45
C ALA A 730 -8.27 -28.27 -8.08
N GLU A 731 -8.39 -29.02 -9.18
CA GLU A 731 -7.22 -29.56 -9.89
C GLU A 731 -6.51 -28.44 -10.63
N LEU A 732 -5.19 -28.34 -10.41
CA LEU A 732 -4.30 -27.54 -11.25
C LEU A 732 -3.57 -28.50 -12.19
N ILE A 733 -3.79 -28.34 -13.50
CA ILE A 733 -3.05 -29.09 -14.51
C ILE A 733 -1.78 -28.29 -14.81
N ALA A 734 -0.65 -28.72 -14.27
CA ALA A 734 0.66 -28.14 -14.55
C ALA A 734 1.70 -29.24 -14.76
N ASP A 735 2.61 -29.02 -15.70
CA ASP A 735 3.70 -29.92 -16.01
C ASP A 735 4.83 -29.72 -14.98
N GLY A 736 4.73 -30.41 -13.83
CA GLY A 736 5.74 -30.34 -12.78
C GLY A 736 5.59 -31.44 -11.72
N GLU A 737 6.72 -31.91 -11.19
CA GLU A 737 6.74 -32.91 -10.10
C GLU A 737 6.47 -32.31 -8.72
N GLU A 738 6.59 -30.98 -8.58
CA GLU A 738 6.39 -30.28 -7.30
C GLU A 738 4.91 -29.92 -7.07
N ASP A 739 4.47 -30.05 -5.83
CA ASP A 739 3.15 -29.60 -5.38
C ASP A 739 3.07 -28.07 -5.47
N THR A 740 2.29 -27.59 -6.43
CA THR A 740 2.01 -26.17 -6.64
C THR A 740 0.61 -25.84 -6.14
N HIS A 741 0.44 -24.62 -5.64
CA HIS A 741 -0.78 -24.16 -4.97
C HIS A 741 -1.13 -22.74 -5.41
N VAL A 742 -2.14 -22.60 -6.26
CA VAL A 742 -2.58 -21.28 -6.76
C VAL A 742 -3.94 -20.90 -6.19
N THR A 743 -4.14 -19.61 -5.92
CA THR A 743 -5.45 -19.06 -5.59
C THR A 743 -6.14 -18.69 -6.89
N TYR A 744 -7.23 -19.38 -7.19
CA TYR A 744 -8.02 -19.16 -8.38
C TYR A 744 -9.24 -18.30 -8.06
N HIS A 745 -9.47 -17.27 -8.87
CA HIS A 745 -10.66 -16.42 -8.79
C HIS A 745 -11.68 -16.84 -9.82
N PHE A 746 -12.95 -16.89 -9.41
CA PHE A 746 -14.08 -17.06 -10.29
C PHE A 746 -15.18 -16.08 -9.89
N GLY A 747 -15.72 -15.36 -10.86
CA GLY A 747 -16.78 -14.38 -10.62
C GLY A 747 -17.92 -14.52 -11.63
N VAL A 748 -19.15 -14.36 -11.16
CA VAL A 748 -20.37 -14.41 -11.98
C VAL A 748 -21.12 -13.09 -11.84
N ASP A 749 -21.43 -12.48 -12.98
CA ASP A 749 -22.36 -11.36 -13.06
C ASP A 749 -23.79 -11.88 -13.12
N LEU A 750 -24.63 -11.45 -12.18
CA LEU A 750 -26.01 -11.88 -12.04
C LEU A 750 -26.96 -10.98 -12.84
N LEU A 751 -26.49 -9.85 -13.39
CA LEU A 751 -27.32 -8.95 -14.18
C LEU A 751 -27.69 -9.53 -15.54
N GLU A 752 -26.76 -10.23 -16.19
CA GLU A 752 -26.94 -10.73 -17.56
C GLU A 752 -28.09 -11.74 -17.68
N GLY A 753 -28.44 -12.43 -16.59
CA GLY A 753 -29.60 -13.34 -16.50
C GLY A 753 -30.84 -12.73 -15.84
N GLY A 754 -30.78 -11.46 -15.41
CA GLY A 754 -31.77 -10.88 -14.49
C GLY A 754 -31.80 -11.59 -13.13
N ASN A 755 -30.74 -12.31 -12.76
CA ASN A 755 -30.62 -13.10 -11.54
C ASN A 755 -30.14 -12.24 -10.34
N ALA A 756 -30.04 -10.92 -10.50
CA ALA A 756 -29.67 -10.03 -9.41
C ALA A 756 -30.73 -10.08 -8.28
N ALA A 757 -30.27 -10.14 -7.04
CA ALA A 757 -31.16 -10.06 -5.89
C ALA A 757 -31.46 -8.60 -5.54
N GLU A 758 -32.73 -8.29 -5.24
CA GLU A 758 -33.16 -6.94 -4.88
C GLU A 758 -33.16 -6.73 -3.36
N VAL A 759 -33.09 -5.47 -2.93
CA VAL A 759 -33.19 -5.10 -1.51
C VAL A 759 -34.49 -5.65 -0.93
N GLY A 760 -34.40 -6.31 0.22
CA GLY A 760 -35.53 -6.94 0.89
C GLY A 760 -35.75 -8.42 0.57
N THR A 761 -35.06 -8.96 -0.44
CA THR A 761 -35.14 -10.39 -0.80
C THR A 761 -34.14 -11.24 0.00
N ASP A 762 -34.30 -12.56 -0.03
CA ASP A 762 -33.32 -13.49 0.51
C ASP A 762 -32.38 -13.99 -0.61
N VAL A 763 -31.15 -14.33 -0.23
CA VAL A 763 -30.16 -15.00 -1.09
C VAL A 763 -29.73 -16.30 -0.44
N LEU A 764 -29.84 -17.41 -1.17
CA LEU A 764 -29.40 -18.73 -0.72
C LEU A 764 -28.20 -19.18 -1.57
N LEU A 765 -27.10 -19.53 -0.91
CA LEU A 765 -25.90 -20.07 -1.54
C LEU A 765 -25.68 -21.50 -1.04
N ARG A 766 -25.82 -22.49 -1.90
CA ARG A 766 -25.51 -23.89 -1.62
C ARG A 766 -24.21 -24.30 -2.31
N ILE A 767 -23.34 -24.97 -1.56
CA ILE A 767 -22.01 -25.39 -1.99
C ILE A 767 -21.90 -26.88 -1.75
N ILE A 768 -21.64 -27.66 -2.80
CA ILE A 768 -21.65 -29.14 -2.77
C ILE A 768 -20.32 -29.65 -3.33
N LEU A 769 -19.59 -30.48 -2.58
CA LEU A 769 -18.43 -31.20 -3.11
C LEU A 769 -18.89 -32.34 -4.02
N THR A 770 -18.88 -32.15 -5.33
CA THR A 770 -19.42 -33.11 -6.32
C THR A 770 -18.41 -34.20 -6.69
N LYS A 771 -17.12 -33.86 -6.73
CA LYS A 771 -16.01 -34.75 -7.09
C LYS A 771 -14.83 -34.60 -6.13
N GLY A 772 -14.00 -35.65 -6.04
CA GLY A 772 -12.85 -35.73 -5.15
C GLY A 772 -13.22 -35.75 -3.66
N ASP A 773 -12.20 -35.72 -2.81
CA ASP A 773 -12.35 -35.79 -1.34
C ASP A 773 -12.18 -34.44 -0.65
N LYS A 774 -11.48 -33.50 -1.31
CA LYS A 774 -11.16 -32.17 -0.77
C LYS A 774 -11.45 -31.08 -1.79
N PHE A 775 -11.96 -29.97 -1.29
CA PHE A 775 -12.07 -28.71 -2.01
C PHE A 775 -11.93 -27.58 -1.00
N LYS A 776 -11.28 -26.47 -1.38
CA LYS A 776 -11.01 -25.38 -0.46
C LYS A 776 -11.41 -24.03 -1.01
N ILE A 777 -12.19 -23.32 -0.21
CA ILE A 777 -12.64 -21.96 -0.46
C ILE A 777 -11.80 -21.03 0.41
N LEU A 778 -11.12 -20.10 -0.24
CA LEU A 778 -10.28 -19.07 0.35
C LEU A 778 -11.04 -17.75 0.52
N GLY A 779 -12.08 -17.51 -0.27
CA GLY A 779 -12.94 -16.34 -0.13
C GLY A 779 -14.29 -16.47 -0.83
N LEU A 780 -15.28 -15.74 -0.34
CA LEU A 780 -16.65 -15.66 -0.85
C LEU A 780 -17.13 -14.23 -0.74
N MET A 781 -17.80 -13.73 -1.78
CA MET A 781 -18.23 -12.34 -1.90
C MET A 781 -19.58 -12.28 -2.59
N LEU A 782 -20.56 -11.64 -1.95
CA LEU A 782 -21.87 -11.32 -2.53
C LEU A 782 -22.00 -9.79 -2.58
N CYS A 783 -21.86 -9.23 -3.76
CA CYS A 783 -21.66 -7.78 -3.96
C CYS A 783 -22.66 -7.15 -4.92
N GLU A 784 -22.82 -5.84 -4.76
CA GLU A 784 -23.61 -4.97 -5.64
C GLU A 784 -23.00 -4.79 -7.04
#